data_AF-A0A966Q220-F1
#
_entry.id   AF-A0A966Q220-F1
#
_cell.length_a   1.000
_cell.length_b   1.000
_cell.length_c   1.000
_cell.angle_alpha   90.00
_cell.angle_beta   90.00
_cell.angle_gamma   90.00
#
_symmetry.space_group_name_H-M   'P 1'
#
loop_
_entity.id
_entity.type
_entity.pdbx_description
1 polymer ?
#
loop_
_entity_poly.entity_id
_entity_poly.type
_entity_poly.pdbx_seq_one_letter_code
_entity_poly.pdbx_strand_id
1 'polypeptide(L)'
;MSFSSIAISASAKAGIQSKEDANIIEFVEAPWGLGMTLFPVQKVILKAHYGLELDDTNKFKISDWRRENWKEVTEKEYLKHIYDEGRCNIGEVIPGHERREMVLSIGRRSGKTTISACIAAYETYKLIKKTDPQAYYGLPASNNIQIISVATDKDQAGLLYNEVSGHFRNCFAYETEVITDQGVKKIGDIAGTEQVLLTRDGSWVKAPIRSFGKQKLYKLTLMRQGVVKEIYTTENHRWYARDARARYRGKGFIEFTTLDLRKDKHRLQSVFGRSYKNRIDASPFGIAHGFTYGDGSTNKGMRNANEVHLIGEKDKALLPYFSMCPIKEKTYINGIKASALPNFFRELPSINENKSYLLGWLMGYFAADGTVSNGQIDMTSVHRKNIEFFRDVCILLGIGTYDIREEKRISNLNNKEFTMYRMKLMRQTLDESFFLIEKHKESFLGAGAEDVKRKVIEWVVKDIEETDRYEEVYCATVEGHGNFTLEGNIVTGNCAFFGPYTANNTQSYARFQTPKDVERYGRYIEDPTAKATLKVTFRSCVAKGLRGAGNICVIMDEIAHFTETGQSGAEEVYNAVVPSTSAYSPKDPTDRRIPVGPVEGRVISISSPLGKQGLFYKLFNIGMQGGKASSNMLCVQAPTWEVN
;
A
#
# COMPACT_ATOMS: atom_id res chain seq x y z
N MET A 1 10.81 16.55 -28.33
CA MET A 1 10.76 15.95 -26.98
C MET A 1 9.30 15.87 -26.56
N SER A 2 8.78 14.65 -26.36
CA SER A 2 7.36 14.41 -26.06
C SER A 2 7.03 14.85 -24.62
N PHE A 3 5.82 15.38 -24.38
CA PHE A 3 5.29 15.68 -23.04
C PHE A 3 5.37 14.46 -22.08
N SER A 4 5.36 13.23 -22.62
CA SER A 4 5.61 12.01 -21.84
C SER A 4 6.99 12.03 -21.18
N SER A 5 8.05 12.38 -21.92
CA SER A 5 9.43 12.39 -21.39
C SER A 5 9.66 13.38 -20.24
N ILE A 6 8.95 14.51 -20.24
CA ILE A 6 9.06 15.56 -19.21
C ILE A 6 8.30 15.15 -17.93
N ALA A 7 7.08 14.63 -18.06
CA ALA A 7 6.31 14.09 -16.92
C ALA A 7 6.98 12.85 -16.29
N ILE A 8 7.66 12.04 -17.11
CA ILE A 8 8.39 10.83 -16.68
C ILE A 8 9.65 11.20 -15.86
N SER A 9 10.37 12.26 -16.25
CA SER A 9 11.50 12.78 -15.45
C SER A 9 11.06 13.38 -14.11
N ALA A 10 9.84 13.93 -14.05
CA ALA A 10 9.24 14.45 -12.83
C ALA A 10 8.75 13.34 -11.89
N SER A 11 8.22 12.22 -12.42
CA SER A 11 7.82 11.04 -11.64
C SER A 11 9.00 10.25 -11.04
N ALA A 12 10.14 10.19 -11.74
CA ALA A 12 11.39 9.68 -11.17
C ALA A 12 11.93 10.59 -10.04
N LYS A 13 11.65 11.90 -10.14
CA LYS A 13 11.94 12.89 -9.08
C LYS A 13 10.93 12.89 -7.93
N ALA A 14 9.68 12.48 -8.14
CA ALA A 14 8.64 12.48 -7.10
C ALA A 14 8.80 11.33 -6.08
N GLY A 15 9.27 10.15 -6.51
CA GLY A 15 9.67 9.05 -5.61
C GLY A 15 10.91 9.34 -4.74
N ILE A 16 11.49 10.55 -4.88
CA ILE A 16 12.64 11.06 -4.12
C ILE A 16 12.17 11.85 -2.89
N GLN A 17 10.88 12.24 -2.80
CA GLN A 17 10.38 13.17 -1.77
C GLN A 17 9.73 12.51 -0.53
N SER A 18 10.12 11.28 -0.14
CA SER A 18 9.97 10.84 1.26
C SER A 18 11.22 11.23 2.06
N LYS A 19 11.02 11.84 3.23
CA LYS A 19 12.00 12.71 3.90
C LYS A 19 13.09 11.99 4.70
N GLU A 20 13.25 10.67 4.56
CA GLU A 20 14.37 9.86 5.06
C GLU A 20 14.31 8.47 4.38
N ASP A 21 15.44 7.92 3.93
CA ASP A 21 15.49 6.56 3.38
C ASP A 21 15.20 5.56 4.53
N ALA A 22 14.17 4.74 4.37
CA ALA A 22 13.80 3.77 5.39
C ALA A 22 14.95 2.81 5.73
N ASN A 23 15.20 2.58 7.01
CA ASN A 23 16.20 1.60 7.46
C ASN A 23 15.70 0.16 7.27
N ILE A 24 16.56 -0.85 7.47
CA ILE A 24 16.17 -2.25 7.21
C ILE A 24 14.98 -2.71 8.06
N ILE A 25 14.87 -2.27 9.32
CA ILE A 25 13.77 -2.68 10.20
C ILE A 25 12.46 -2.08 9.68
N GLU A 26 12.47 -0.78 9.39
CA GLU A 26 11.32 -0.09 8.78
C GLU A 26 10.92 -0.72 7.46
N PHE A 27 11.87 -1.00 6.57
CA PHE A 27 11.60 -1.61 5.28
C PHE A 27 11.00 -3.02 5.41
N VAL A 28 11.55 -3.85 6.29
CA VAL A 28 11.06 -5.23 6.46
C VAL A 28 9.67 -5.24 7.10
N GLU A 29 9.44 -4.43 8.14
CA GLU A 29 8.17 -4.46 8.89
C GLU A 29 7.07 -3.61 8.25
N ALA A 30 7.43 -2.58 7.47
CA ALA A 30 6.42 -1.71 6.90
C ALA A 30 5.58 -2.45 5.85
N PRO A 31 4.26 -2.21 5.82
CA PRO A 31 3.39 -2.83 4.81
C PRO A 31 3.74 -2.44 3.37
N TRP A 32 4.45 -1.33 3.13
CA TRP A 32 4.89 -0.93 1.80
C TRP A 32 6.19 -1.65 1.34
N GLY A 33 6.98 -2.17 2.28
CA GLY A 33 8.20 -2.94 2.02
C GLY A 33 7.92 -4.44 1.96
N LEU A 34 8.37 -5.21 2.95
CA LEU A 34 8.09 -6.66 3.02
C LEU A 34 6.83 -7.00 3.86
N GLY A 35 6.44 -6.14 4.80
CA GLY A 35 5.29 -6.38 5.70
C GLY A 35 5.47 -7.60 6.62
N MET A 36 6.71 -7.97 6.94
CA MET A 36 7.05 -9.11 7.78
C MET A 36 7.25 -8.68 9.23
N THR A 37 6.78 -9.46 10.19
CA THR A 37 7.07 -9.19 11.61
C THR A 37 8.38 -9.85 12.01
N LEU A 38 9.36 -9.06 12.45
CA LEU A 38 10.65 -9.58 12.92
C LEU A 38 10.59 -9.90 14.41
N PHE A 39 11.19 -11.02 14.81
CA PHE A 39 11.39 -11.33 16.23
C PHE A 39 12.42 -10.37 16.83
N PRO A 40 12.35 -10.08 18.15
CA PRO A 40 13.25 -9.13 18.80
C PRO A 40 14.74 -9.39 18.52
N VAL A 41 15.19 -10.64 18.63
CA VAL A 41 16.60 -10.99 18.38
C VAL A 41 17.00 -10.85 16.90
N GLN A 42 16.07 -11.08 15.97
CA GLN A 42 16.31 -10.79 14.55
C GLN A 42 16.52 -9.29 14.32
N LYS A 43 15.76 -8.43 15.02
CA LYS A 43 15.98 -6.97 14.99
C LYS A 43 17.35 -6.62 15.54
N VAL A 44 17.76 -7.18 16.69
CA VAL A 44 19.10 -6.93 17.25
C VAL A 44 20.20 -7.29 16.25
N ILE A 45 20.13 -8.46 15.62
CA ILE A 45 21.13 -8.92 14.64
C ILE A 45 21.20 -7.96 13.44
N LEU A 46 20.05 -7.57 12.88
CA LEU A 46 20.01 -6.66 11.73
C LEU A 46 20.48 -5.26 12.12
N LYS A 47 20.01 -4.70 13.24
CA LYS A 47 20.45 -3.41 13.75
C LYS A 47 21.95 -3.38 14.02
N ALA A 48 22.51 -4.42 14.64
CA ALA A 48 23.95 -4.54 14.90
C ALA A 48 24.80 -4.58 13.62
N HIS A 49 24.27 -5.20 12.56
CA HIS A 49 24.96 -5.28 11.28
C HIS A 49 24.88 -3.97 10.48
N TYR A 50 23.70 -3.34 10.46
CA TYR A 50 23.43 -2.09 9.75
C TYR A 50 23.71 -0.84 10.60
N GLY A 51 24.34 -0.98 11.77
CA GLY A 51 24.70 0.16 12.61
C GLY A 51 23.49 0.99 13.05
N LEU A 52 22.35 0.38 13.35
CA LEU A 52 21.16 1.06 13.83
C LEU A 52 21.12 1.05 15.36
N GLU A 53 20.52 2.08 15.95
CA GLU A 53 20.36 2.18 17.40
C GLU A 53 19.50 1.04 17.95
N LEU A 54 20.00 0.40 19.02
CA LEU A 54 19.28 -0.64 19.75
C LEU A 54 18.32 -0.01 20.75
N ASP A 55 17.13 -0.59 20.85
CA ASP A 55 16.11 -0.17 21.79
C ASP A 55 16.52 -0.51 23.24
N ASP A 56 16.36 0.46 24.14
CA ASP A 56 16.68 0.37 25.57
C ASP A 56 15.43 0.51 26.48
N THR A 57 14.23 0.40 25.90
CA THR A 57 12.96 0.60 26.63
C THR A 57 12.08 -0.64 26.64
N ASN A 58 11.88 -1.24 25.47
CA ASN A 58 11.03 -2.40 25.24
C ASN A 58 11.78 -3.68 25.61
N LYS A 59 11.21 -4.42 26.57
CA LYS A 59 11.80 -5.67 27.06
C LYS A 59 11.19 -6.89 26.38
N PHE A 60 12.01 -7.91 26.17
CA PHE A 60 11.60 -9.23 25.74
C PHE A 60 12.27 -10.31 26.59
N LYS A 61 11.67 -11.50 26.61
CA LYS A 61 12.11 -12.63 27.44
C LYS A 61 13.19 -13.42 26.74
N ILE A 62 14.26 -13.72 27.48
CA ILE A 62 15.29 -14.68 27.09
C ILE A 62 15.49 -15.70 28.22
N SER A 63 16.09 -16.83 27.89
CA SER A 63 16.46 -17.87 28.85
C SER A 63 17.87 -18.37 28.58
N ASP A 64 18.43 -19.07 29.55
CA ASP A 64 19.65 -19.84 29.39
C ASP A 64 19.46 -21.03 28.43
N TRP A 65 20.56 -21.70 28.06
CA TRP A 65 20.56 -22.84 27.14
C TRP A 65 19.65 -24.01 27.57
N ARG A 66 19.32 -24.09 28.87
CA ARG A 66 18.41 -25.11 29.45
C ARG A 66 16.94 -24.67 29.48
N ARG A 67 16.64 -23.40 29.19
CA ARG A 67 15.29 -22.79 29.23
C ARG A 67 14.66 -22.74 30.63
N GLU A 68 15.49 -22.62 31.65
CA GLU A 68 15.08 -22.62 33.07
C GLU A 68 15.07 -21.20 33.65
N ASN A 69 16.11 -20.41 33.33
CA ASN A 69 16.37 -19.12 33.95
C ASN A 69 15.91 -17.96 33.05
N TRP A 70 14.62 -17.65 33.11
CA TRP A 70 14.02 -16.59 32.30
C TRP A 70 14.30 -15.20 32.87
N LYS A 71 14.72 -14.27 32.01
CA LYS A 71 14.89 -12.85 32.33
C LYS A 71 14.37 -11.96 31.21
N GLU A 72 13.96 -10.75 31.59
CA GLU A 72 13.52 -9.73 30.65
C GLU A 72 14.65 -8.74 30.39
N VAL A 73 14.98 -8.55 29.12
CA VAL A 73 16.07 -7.69 28.66
C VAL A 73 15.58 -6.81 27.51
N THR A 74 16.15 -5.62 27.41
CA THR A 74 16.04 -4.75 26.23
C THR A 74 16.98 -5.24 25.11
N GLU A 75 16.90 -4.65 23.91
CA GLU A 75 17.81 -5.00 22.81
C GLU A 75 19.28 -4.72 23.18
N LYS A 76 19.52 -3.58 23.85
CA LYS A 76 20.86 -3.17 24.31
C LYS A 76 21.41 -4.10 25.39
N GLU A 77 20.57 -4.46 26.37
CA GLU A 77 20.94 -5.43 27.42
C GLU A 77 21.18 -6.83 26.84
N TYR A 78 20.38 -7.25 25.86
CA TYR A 78 20.56 -8.54 25.18
C TYR A 78 21.91 -8.63 24.47
N LEU A 79 22.28 -7.61 23.67
CA LEU A 79 23.56 -7.60 22.96
C LEU A 79 24.73 -7.65 23.95
N LYS A 80 24.68 -6.84 25.01
CA LYS A 80 25.71 -6.85 26.06
C LYS A 80 25.79 -8.21 26.75
N HIS A 81 24.66 -8.84 27.01
CA HIS A 81 24.60 -10.15 27.63
C HIS A 81 25.27 -11.24 26.78
N ILE A 82 24.94 -11.32 25.47
CA ILE A 82 25.56 -12.34 24.60
C ILE A 82 27.03 -12.05 24.31
N TYR A 83 27.47 -10.79 24.38
CA TYR A 83 28.88 -10.44 24.35
C TYR A 83 29.63 -10.96 25.58
N ASP A 84 29.09 -10.75 26.77
CA ASP A 84 29.70 -11.19 28.02
C ASP A 84 29.77 -12.74 28.11
N GLU A 85 28.85 -13.44 27.46
CA GLU A 85 28.89 -14.91 27.31
C GLU A 85 29.87 -15.40 26.23
N GLY A 86 30.53 -14.50 25.50
CA GLY A 86 31.40 -14.86 24.38
C GLY A 86 30.63 -15.43 23.18
N ARG A 87 29.35 -15.10 23.05
CA ARG A 87 28.47 -15.48 21.92
C ARG A 87 28.38 -14.40 20.85
N CYS A 88 28.82 -13.18 21.15
CA CYS A 88 28.91 -12.08 20.20
C CYS A 88 30.29 -11.42 20.29
N ASN A 89 30.82 -10.92 19.17
CA ASN A 89 32.10 -10.21 19.17
C ASN A 89 31.98 -8.72 19.51
N ILE A 90 30.76 -8.19 19.66
CA ILE A 90 30.49 -6.80 20.03
C ILE A 90 29.48 -6.71 21.17
N GLY A 91 29.73 -5.81 22.13
CA GLY A 91 28.84 -5.55 23.27
C GLY A 91 27.91 -4.36 23.09
N GLU A 92 28.15 -3.53 22.07
CA GLU A 92 27.37 -2.33 21.76
C GLU A 92 27.35 -2.04 20.25
N VAL A 93 26.32 -1.31 19.82
CA VAL A 93 26.19 -0.80 18.46
C VAL A 93 26.44 0.69 18.48
N ILE A 94 27.34 1.16 17.61
CA ILE A 94 27.58 2.59 17.37
C ILE A 94 26.69 2.98 16.18
N PRO A 95 25.68 3.85 16.37
CA PRO A 95 24.81 4.27 15.29
C PRO A 95 25.59 4.86 14.10
N GLY A 96 25.24 4.46 12.88
CA GLY A 96 25.93 4.83 11.65
C GLY A 96 27.20 4.02 11.33
N HIS A 97 27.71 3.22 12.28
CA HIS A 97 28.86 2.35 12.04
C HIS A 97 28.41 0.95 11.60
N GLU A 98 28.26 0.77 10.30
CA GLU A 98 27.88 -0.50 9.69
C GLU A 98 29.02 -1.52 9.67
N ARG A 99 28.66 -2.81 9.67
CA ARG A 99 29.58 -3.93 9.47
C ARG A 99 29.31 -4.58 8.14
N ARG A 100 30.36 -4.95 7.41
CA ARG A 100 30.25 -5.48 6.04
C ARG A 100 30.11 -6.99 6.02
N GLU A 101 30.64 -7.67 7.04
CA GLU A 101 30.60 -9.12 7.14
C GLU A 101 29.73 -9.54 8.32
N MET A 102 28.82 -10.49 8.09
CA MET A 102 28.03 -11.13 9.13
C MET A 102 28.35 -12.63 9.14
N VAL A 103 28.65 -13.18 10.31
CA VAL A 103 28.83 -14.62 10.53
C VAL A 103 27.88 -15.06 11.64
N LEU A 104 26.77 -15.66 11.25
CA LEU A 104 25.64 -15.94 12.13
C LEU A 104 25.50 -17.45 12.37
N SER A 105 25.83 -17.87 13.59
CA SER A 105 25.71 -19.25 14.06
C SER A 105 24.39 -19.42 14.81
N ILE A 106 23.33 -19.77 14.10
CA ILE A 106 22.00 -19.93 14.71
C ILE A 106 21.38 -21.28 14.37
N GLY A 107 20.58 -21.82 15.30
CA GLY A 107 20.08 -23.18 15.23
C GLY A 107 19.14 -23.46 14.04
N ARG A 108 18.77 -24.72 13.82
CA ARG A 108 17.80 -25.10 12.78
C ARG A 108 16.43 -24.47 13.08
N ARG A 109 15.70 -24.07 12.04
CA ARG A 109 14.36 -23.43 12.11
C ARG A 109 14.32 -22.07 12.85
N SER A 110 15.45 -21.36 12.90
CA SER A 110 15.58 -20.03 13.51
C SER A 110 15.21 -18.87 12.58
N GLY A 111 14.71 -19.14 11.37
CA GLY A 111 14.43 -18.09 10.37
C GLY A 111 15.66 -17.62 9.60
N LYS A 112 16.68 -18.48 9.39
CA LYS A 112 17.89 -18.17 8.62
C LYS A 112 17.58 -17.66 7.21
N THR A 113 16.77 -18.41 6.47
CA THR A 113 16.32 -18.07 5.12
C THR A 113 15.55 -16.74 5.11
N THR A 114 14.73 -16.49 6.13
CA THR A 114 14.01 -15.23 6.33
C THR A 114 14.96 -14.04 6.50
N ILE A 115 15.99 -14.15 7.34
CA ILE A 115 17.00 -13.09 7.53
C ILE A 115 17.74 -12.81 6.22
N SER A 116 18.18 -13.87 5.52
CA SER A 116 18.82 -13.77 4.22
C SER A 116 17.93 -13.08 3.17
N ALA A 117 16.65 -13.44 3.14
CA ALA A 117 15.64 -12.83 2.27
C ALA A 117 15.46 -11.34 2.55
N CYS A 118 15.35 -10.96 3.84
CA CYS A 118 15.24 -9.57 4.26
C CYS A 118 16.44 -8.74 3.82
N ILE A 119 17.66 -9.26 4.00
CA ILE A 119 18.90 -8.60 3.57
C ILE A 119 18.94 -8.44 2.04
N ALA A 120 18.66 -9.52 1.29
CA ALA A 120 18.68 -9.46 -0.17
C ALA A 120 17.66 -8.45 -0.73
N ALA A 121 16.46 -8.42 -0.17
CA ALA A 121 15.44 -7.44 -0.53
C ALA A 121 15.91 -6.03 -0.17
N TYR A 122 16.38 -5.79 1.05
CA TYR A 122 16.81 -4.46 1.48
C TYR A 122 17.99 -3.92 0.65
N GLU A 123 18.97 -4.75 0.32
CA GLU A 123 20.07 -4.37 -0.58
C GLU A 123 19.56 -4.02 -1.99
N THR A 124 18.55 -4.75 -2.48
CA THR A 124 17.88 -4.41 -3.76
C THR A 124 17.16 -3.07 -3.66
N TYR A 125 16.45 -2.82 -2.55
CA TYR A 125 15.76 -1.56 -2.27
C TYR A 125 16.73 -0.37 -2.31
N LYS A 126 17.88 -0.46 -1.61
CA LYS A 126 18.92 0.57 -1.62
C LYS A 126 19.45 0.85 -3.03
N LEU A 127 19.70 -0.18 -3.83
CA LEU A 127 20.18 -0.01 -5.21
C LEU A 127 19.16 0.73 -6.09
N ILE A 128 17.87 0.41 -5.95
CA ILE A 128 16.80 1.08 -6.70
C ILE A 128 16.69 2.55 -6.29
N LYS A 129 16.77 2.85 -4.99
CA LYS A 129 16.70 4.21 -4.44
C LYS A 129 17.86 5.11 -4.89
N LYS A 130 19.04 4.54 -5.18
CA LYS A 130 20.17 5.30 -5.76
C LYS A 130 19.90 5.84 -7.17
N THR A 131 18.82 5.42 -7.84
CA THR A 131 18.38 5.80 -9.20
C THR A 131 19.33 5.36 -10.34
N ASP A 132 20.62 5.66 -10.26
CA ASP A 132 21.69 5.21 -11.16
C ASP A 132 22.86 4.63 -10.31
N PRO A 133 22.70 3.40 -9.77
CA PRO A 133 23.73 2.78 -8.95
C PRO A 133 25.02 2.52 -9.73
N GLN A 134 24.96 2.35 -11.06
CA GLN A 134 26.16 2.21 -11.89
C GLN A 134 27.00 3.49 -11.84
N ALA A 135 26.40 4.66 -12.08
CA ALA A 135 27.11 5.92 -11.95
C ALA A 135 27.64 6.13 -10.53
N TYR A 136 26.82 5.83 -9.50
CA TYR A 136 27.20 5.96 -8.10
C TYR A 136 28.46 5.15 -7.73
N TYR A 137 28.59 3.93 -8.24
CA TYR A 137 29.77 3.07 -8.04
C TYR A 137 30.85 3.21 -9.13
N GLY A 138 30.69 4.14 -10.07
CA GLY A 138 31.61 4.34 -11.20
C GLY A 138 31.69 3.17 -12.19
N LEU A 139 30.65 2.34 -12.26
CA LEU A 139 30.56 1.20 -13.17
C LEU A 139 30.02 1.63 -14.56
N PRO A 140 30.36 0.90 -15.63
CA PRO A 140 29.71 1.07 -16.92
C PRO A 140 28.19 0.89 -16.84
N ALA A 141 27.46 1.70 -17.61
CA ALA A 141 26.01 1.76 -17.71
C ALA A 141 25.30 0.42 -17.98
N SER A 142 25.98 -0.53 -18.61
CA SER A 142 25.45 -1.85 -18.97
C SER A 142 25.84 -2.95 -18.00
N ASN A 143 26.66 -2.65 -16.99
CA ASN A 143 27.13 -3.66 -16.05
C ASN A 143 26.00 -4.07 -15.10
N ASN A 144 25.92 -5.38 -14.87
CA ASN A 144 25.01 -5.92 -13.89
C ASN A 144 25.58 -5.75 -12.48
N ILE A 145 24.78 -5.22 -11.57
CA ILE A 145 25.04 -5.25 -10.13
C ILE A 145 24.24 -6.40 -9.55
N GLN A 146 24.92 -7.35 -8.91
CA GLN A 146 24.30 -8.59 -8.47
C GLN A 146 24.21 -8.71 -6.96
N ILE A 147 23.14 -9.33 -6.50
CA ILE A 147 23.02 -9.91 -5.15
C ILE A 147 22.94 -11.40 -5.37
N ILE A 148 23.75 -12.18 -4.66
CA ILE A 148 23.80 -13.63 -4.83
C ILE A 148 23.56 -14.33 -3.51
N SER A 149 22.61 -15.25 -3.51
CA SER A 149 22.41 -16.21 -2.44
C SER A 149 22.86 -17.58 -2.91
N VAL A 150 23.82 -18.15 -2.19
CA VAL A 150 24.40 -19.47 -2.45
C VAL A 150 23.94 -20.43 -1.35
N ALA A 151 23.35 -21.55 -1.75
CA ALA A 151 22.85 -22.60 -0.85
C ALA A 151 23.41 -23.98 -1.22
N THR A 152 23.16 -24.99 -0.39
CA THR A 152 23.61 -26.38 -0.60
C THR A 152 23.07 -26.98 -1.89
N ASP A 153 21.81 -26.69 -2.23
CA ASP A 153 21.14 -27.19 -3.44
C ASP A 153 20.21 -26.13 -4.06
N LYS A 154 19.62 -26.47 -5.21
CA LYS A 154 18.77 -25.57 -6.00
C LYS A 154 17.37 -25.36 -5.38
N ASP A 155 16.85 -26.32 -4.63
CA ASP A 155 15.50 -26.27 -4.06
C ASP A 155 15.47 -25.31 -2.86
N GLN A 156 16.50 -25.36 -2.01
CA GLN A 156 16.72 -24.36 -0.94
C GLN A 156 16.85 -22.95 -1.50
N ALA A 157 17.54 -22.80 -2.64
CA ALA A 157 17.68 -21.52 -3.32
C ALA A 157 16.32 -20.98 -3.84
N GLY A 158 15.42 -21.87 -4.26
CA GLY A 158 14.06 -21.54 -4.68
C GLY A 158 13.14 -21.09 -3.54
N LEU A 159 13.33 -21.61 -2.32
CA LEU A 159 12.58 -21.16 -1.13
C LEU A 159 12.86 -19.70 -0.79
N LEU A 160 14.14 -19.29 -0.83
CA LEU A 160 14.55 -17.91 -0.59
C LEU A 160 14.01 -16.96 -1.66
N TYR A 161 13.93 -17.42 -2.92
CA TYR A 161 13.27 -16.67 -3.99
C TYR A 161 11.76 -16.51 -3.74
N ASN A 162 11.05 -17.56 -3.33
CA ASN A 162 9.60 -17.48 -3.08
C ASN A 162 9.29 -16.57 -1.90
N GLU A 163 10.08 -16.64 -0.84
CA GLU A 163 9.95 -15.81 0.35
C GLU A 163 10.18 -14.32 0.03
N VAL A 164 11.09 -14.00 -0.90
CA VAL A 164 11.34 -12.63 -1.37
C VAL A 164 10.30 -12.19 -2.42
N SER A 165 9.96 -13.05 -3.38
CA SER A 165 9.16 -12.70 -4.56
C SER A 165 7.65 -12.75 -4.37
N GLY A 166 7.16 -13.52 -3.39
CA GLY A 166 5.74 -13.56 -3.03
C GLY A 166 5.21 -12.19 -2.62
N HIS A 167 6.07 -11.32 -2.09
CA HIS A 167 5.70 -9.96 -1.74
C HIS A 167 5.52 -9.04 -2.96
N PHE A 168 6.04 -9.36 -4.15
CA PHE A 168 6.17 -8.41 -5.27
C PHE A 168 4.94 -8.25 -6.17
N ARG A 169 3.82 -8.96 -5.93
CA ARG A 169 2.76 -9.19 -6.95
C ARG A 169 1.33 -8.98 -6.44
N ASN A 170 1.01 -7.78 -5.94
CA ASN A 170 -0.29 -7.48 -5.33
C ASN A 170 -1.00 -6.37 -6.13
N CYS A 171 -1.75 -6.73 -7.16
CA CYS A 171 -2.31 -5.78 -8.14
C CYS A 171 -3.74 -6.13 -8.59
N PHE A 172 -4.37 -5.17 -9.27
CA PHE A 172 -5.76 -5.19 -9.74
C PHE A 172 -5.89 -5.12 -11.26
N ALA A 173 -7.02 -5.57 -11.80
CA ALA A 173 -7.38 -5.35 -13.20
C ALA A 173 -7.70 -3.88 -13.51
N TYR A 174 -7.61 -3.50 -14.79
CA TYR A 174 -7.78 -2.13 -15.31
C TYR A 174 -9.05 -1.43 -14.80
N GLU A 175 -10.17 -2.15 -14.81
CA GLU A 175 -11.50 -1.65 -14.48
C GLU A 175 -11.74 -1.39 -13.00
N THR A 176 -10.80 -1.79 -12.13
CA THR A 176 -10.97 -1.68 -10.68
C THR A 176 -11.08 -0.23 -10.27
N GLU A 177 -12.18 0.12 -9.60
CA GLU A 177 -12.46 1.50 -9.22
C GLU A 177 -11.85 1.84 -7.84
N VAL A 178 -11.13 2.95 -7.78
CA VAL A 178 -10.47 3.47 -6.57
C VAL A 178 -11.08 4.81 -6.15
N ILE A 179 -11.12 5.06 -4.84
CA ILE A 179 -11.61 6.32 -4.27
C ILE A 179 -10.48 7.36 -4.32
N THR A 180 -10.70 8.46 -5.05
CA THR A 180 -9.81 9.62 -5.09
C THR A 180 -10.51 10.86 -4.53
N ASP A 181 -9.73 11.91 -4.22
CA ASP A 181 -10.26 13.22 -3.84
C ASP A 181 -10.97 13.96 -4.99
N GLN A 182 -10.80 13.46 -6.22
CA GLN A 182 -11.47 13.93 -7.43
C GLN A 182 -12.58 12.97 -7.87
N GLY A 183 -13.15 12.21 -6.94
CA GLY A 183 -14.19 11.21 -7.20
C GLY A 183 -13.66 9.80 -7.46
N VAL A 184 -14.58 8.87 -7.75
CA VAL A 184 -14.19 7.48 -8.05
C VAL A 184 -13.67 7.39 -9.48
N LYS A 185 -12.54 6.70 -9.67
CA LYS A 185 -11.92 6.50 -10.99
C LYS A 185 -11.48 5.05 -11.17
N LYS A 186 -11.51 4.54 -12.40
CA LYS A 186 -10.88 3.26 -12.72
C LYS A 186 -9.37 3.41 -12.61
N ILE A 187 -8.73 2.42 -11.98
CA ILE A 187 -7.30 2.46 -11.68
C ILE A 187 -6.44 2.50 -12.95
N GLY A 188 -6.91 1.86 -14.04
CA GLY A 188 -6.26 1.88 -15.33
C GLY A 188 -6.27 3.26 -16.01
N ASP A 189 -7.38 3.99 -15.92
CA ASP A 189 -7.53 5.32 -16.54
C ASP A 189 -6.56 6.36 -15.94
N ILE A 190 -6.14 6.13 -14.69
CA ILE A 190 -5.25 7.03 -13.93
C ILE A 190 -3.85 6.44 -13.74
N ALA A 191 -3.52 5.35 -14.42
CA ALA A 191 -2.19 4.75 -14.37
C ALA A 191 -1.11 5.73 -14.89
N GLY A 192 0.02 5.78 -14.19
CA GLY A 192 1.13 6.69 -14.52
C GLY A 192 0.97 8.10 -13.95
N THR A 193 -0.09 8.38 -13.20
CA THR A 193 -0.33 9.67 -12.54
C THR A 193 -0.22 9.56 -11.01
N GLU A 194 -0.14 10.71 -10.32
CA GLU A 194 -0.31 10.77 -8.88
C GLU A 194 -1.75 11.15 -8.53
N GLN A 195 -2.36 10.43 -7.58
CA GLN A 195 -3.72 10.65 -7.12
C GLN A 195 -3.75 10.75 -5.60
N VAL A 196 -4.68 11.50 -5.03
CA VAL A 196 -4.89 11.53 -3.58
C VAL A 196 -5.93 10.47 -3.22
N LEU A 197 -5.52 9.45 -2.47
CA LEU A 197 -6.30 8.26 -2.17
C LEU A 197 -6.74 8.23 -0.72
N LEU A 198 -7.91 7.66 -0.46
CA LEU A 198 -8.40 7.42 0.90
C LEU A 198 -7.73 6.19 1.50
N THR A 199 -7.12 6.33 2.68
CA THR A 199 -6.45 5.25 3.41
C THR A 199 -7.34 4.64 4.49
N ARG A 200 -6.91 3.49 5.05
CA ARG A 200 -7.58 2.68 6.08
C ARG A 200 -7.93 3.43 7.37
N ASP A 201 -7.21 4.50 7.69
CA ASP A 201 -7.44 5.36 8.85
C ASP A 201 -8.35 6.57 8.55
N GLY A 202 -8.86 6.68 7.32
CA GLY A 202 -9.73 7.76 6.86
C GLY A 202 -8.99 9.05 6.48
N SER A 203 -7.66 9.00 6.34
CA SER A 203 -6.85 10.10 5.83
C SER A 203 -6.71 10.06 4.30
N TRP A 204 -6.30 11.19 3.72
CA TRP A 204 -6.13 11.37 2.28
C TRP A 204 -4.65 11.51 1.98
N VAL A 205 -4.09 10.61 1.17
CA VAL A 205 -2.65 10.53 0.92
C VAL A 205 -2.36 10.54 -0.57
N LYS A 206 -1.44 11.42 -1.00
CA LYS A 206 -0.99 11.46 -2.39
C LYS A 206 -0.10 10.25 -2.69
N ALA A 207 -0.45 9.50 -3.73
CA ALA A 207 0.27 8.31 -4.13
C ALA A 207 0.27 8.12 -5.64
N PRO A 208 1.36 7.60 -6.22
CA PRO A 208 1.41 7.21 -7.63
C PRO A 208 0.58 5.94 -7.88
N ILE A 209 -0.14 5.92 -9.00
CA ILE A 209 -0.78 4.73 -9.56
C ILE A 209 0.11 4.19 -10.67
N ARG A 210 0.40 2.89 -10.63
CA ARG A 210 1.36 2.26 -11.55
C ARG A 210 0.78 1.01 -12.20
N SER A 211 1.30 0.69 -13.38
CA SER A 211 1.17 -0.63 -14.01
C SER A 211 2.30 -1.54 -13.52
N PHE A 212 1.98 -2.82 -13.39
CA PHE A 212 2.84 -3.90 -12.92
C PHE A 212 2.82 -5.10 -13.89
N GLY A 213 2.43 -4.83 -15.14
CA GLY A 213 2.52 -5.77 -16.26
C GLY A 213 1.48 -6.84 -16.29
N LYS A 214 1.63 -7.77 -17.24
CA LYS A 214 0.65 -8.83 -17.44
C LYS A 214 0.76 -9.90 -16.37
N GLN A 215 -0.35 -10.15 -15.67
CA GLN A 215 -0.43 -11.16 -14.61
C GLN A 215 -1.76 -11.90 -14.70
N LYS A 216 -1.80 -13.11 -14.15
CA LYS A 216 -3.03 -13.89 -14.04
C LYS A 216 -3.94 -13.28 -12.98
N LEU A 217 -5.22 -13.18 -13.30
CA LEU A 217 -6.23 -12.61 -12.41
C LEU A 217 -7.14 -13.69 -11.83
N TYR A 218 -7.55 -13.46 -10.59
CA TYR A 218 -8.58 -14.21 -9.88
C TYR A 218 -9.79 -13.32 -9.70
N LYS A 219 -10.98 -13.92 -9.80
CA LYS A 219 -12.25 -13.25 -9.58
C LYS A 219 -12.63 -13.38 -8.11
N LEU A 220 -12.60 -12.26 -7.39
CA LEU A 220 -13.11 -12.15 -6.02
C LEU A 220 -14.57 -11.66 -6.07
N THR A 221 -15.49 -12.51 -5.65
CA THR A 221 -16.92 -12.20 -5.58
C THR A 221 -17.28 -11.81 -4.15
N LEU A 222 -17.80 -10.60 -3.99
CA LEU A 222 -18.22 -10.03 -2.71
C LEU A 222 -19.72 -9.80 -2.69
N MET A 223 -20.33 -9.84 -1.50
CA MET A 223 -21.75 -9.53 -1.33
C MET A 223 -22.00 -8.60 -0.15
N ARG A 224 -22.82 -7.57 -0.37
CA ARG A 224 -23.30 -6.64 0.65
C ARG A 224 -24.77 -6.31 0.41
N GLN A 225 -25.64 -6.64 1.36
CA GLN A 225 -27.10 -6.35 1.28
C GLN A 225 -27.76 -6.79 -0.04
N GLY A 226 -27.45 -8.00 -0.52
CA GLY A 226 -28.02 -8.50 -1.78
C GLY A 226 -27.30 -8.03 -3.04
N VAL A 227 -26.40 -7.04 -2.94
CA VAL A 227 -25.58 -6.58 -4.07
C VAL A 227 -24.34 -7.46 -4.17
N VAL A 228 -24.08 -7.95 -5.38
CA VAL A 228 -22.86 -8.68 -5.72
C VAL A 228 -21.88 -7.71 -6.37
N LYS A 229 -20.63 -7.75 -5.93
CA LYS A 229 -19.53 -6.99 -6.53
C LYS A 229 -18.41 -7.95 -6.89
N GLU A 230 -17.86 -7.77 -8.08
CA GLU A 230 -16.78 -8.61 -8.61
C GLU A 230 -15.52 -7.75 -8.70
N ILE A 231 -14.41 -8.26 -8.19
CA ILE A 231 -13.11 -7.60 -8.25
C ILE A 231 -12.11 -8.59 -8.83
N TYR A 232 -11.37 -8.16 -9.86
CA TYR A 232 -10.32 -8.96 -10.46
C TYR A 232 -8.96 -8.53 -9.92
N THR A 233 -8.25 -9.48 -9.32
CA THR A 233 -7.04 -9.21 -8.54
C THR A 233 -6.04 -10.36 -8.65
N THR A 234 -4.76 -10.12 -8.38
CA THR A 234 -3.76 -11.19 -8.32
C THR A 234 -3.95 -12.09 -7.10
N GLU A 235 -3.39 -13.31 -7.15
CA GLU A 235 -3.47 -14.32 -6.08
C GLU A 235 -3.02 -13.81 -4.70
N ASN A 236 -1.96 -12.99 -4.67
CA ASN A 236 -1.33 -12.56 -3.42
C ASN A 236 -1.81 -11.17 -2.96
N HIS A 237 -2.80 -10.59 -3.66
CA HIS A 237 -3.28 -9.26 -3.34
C HIS A 237 -3.85 -9.16 -1.92
N ARG A 238 -3.60 -8.03 -1.24
CA ARG A 238 -3.80 -7.91 0.21
C ARG A 238 -5.13 -7.28 0.57
N TRP A 239 -5.81 -7.91 1.52
CA TRP A 239 -7.14 -7.55 2.00
C TRP A 239 -7.18 -7.50 3.51
N TYR A 240 -7.88 -6.52 4.06
CA TYR A 240 -8.11 -6.45 5.51
C TYR A 240 -9.49 -7.00 5.83
N ALA A 241 -9.55 -8.11 6.57
CA ALA A 241 -10.81 -8.79 6.88
C ALA A 241 -10.92 -9.21 8.35
N ARG A 242 -12.15 -9.32 8.83
CA ARG A 242 -12.47 -10.02 10.09
C ARG A 242 -12.85 -11.46 9.81
N ASP A 243 -12.35 -12.39 10.61
CA ASP A 243 -12.79 -13.79 10.59
C ASP A 243 -13.98 -13.98 11.53
N ALA A 244 -15.13 -14.34 10.97
CA ALA A 244 -16.35 -14.62 11.73
C ALA A 244 -16.22 -15.80 12.72
N ARG A 245 -15.16 -16.63 12.63
CA ARG A 245 -14.91 -17.77 13.53
C ARG A 245 -14.18 -17.40 14.82
N ALA A 246 -13.47 -16.26 14.86
CA ALA A 246 -12.72 -15.84 16.03
C ALA A 246 -13.65 -15.26 17.11
N ARG A 247 -14.28 -16.14 17.92
CA ARG A 247 -15.26 -15.70 18.92
C ARG A 247 -14.68 -14.86 20.06
N TYR A 248 -13.38 -14.95 20.38
CA TYR A 248 -12.84 -14.28 21.58
C TYR A 248 -11.37 -13.82 21.56
N ARG A 249 -10.62 -13.90 20.45
CA ARG A 249 -9.24 -13.38 20.37
C ARG A 249 -9.02 -12.61 19.06
N GLY A 250 -8.93 -11.28 19.17
CA GLY A 250 -8.64 -10.34 18.09
C GLY A 250 -9.88 -9.58 17.58
N LYS A 251 -10.30 -8.49 18.25
CA LYS A 251 -11.39 -7.59 17.78
C LYS A 251 -10.99 -6.71 16.57
N GLY A 252 -9.96 -7.10 15.82
CA GLY A 252 -9.34 -6.31 14.75
C GLY A 252 -9.62 -6.85 13.36
N PHE A 253 -9.27 -6.07 12.33
CA PHE A 253 -9.15 -6.56 10.97
C PHE A 253 -7.72 -7.08 10.77
N ILE A 254 -7.62 -8.30 10.23
CA ILE A 254 -6.38 -9.02 9.96
C ILE A 254 -6.13 -8.98 8.44
N GLU A 255 -4.87 -9.00 8.03
CA GLU A 255 -4.49 -9.04 6.62
C GLU A 255 -4.57 -10.48 6.07
N PHE A 256 -5.09 -10.63 4.85
CA PHE A 256 -5.20 -11.87 4.10
C PHE A 256 -4.80 -11.63 2.65
N THR A 257 -4.21 -12.60 1.98
CA THR A 257 -4.10 -12.57 0.51
C THR A 257 -5.43 -12.95 -0.15
N THR A 258 -5.59 -12.72 -1.45
CA THR A 258 -6.80 -13.14 -2.20
C THR A 258 -7.08 -14.62 -2.01
N LEU A 259 -6.07 -15.49 -2.09
CA LEU A 259 -6.25 -16.93 -1.91
C LEU A 259 -6.44 -17.36 -0.45
N ASP A 260 -6.02 -16.55 0.53
CA ASP A 260 -6.31 -16.81 1.94
C ASP A 260 -7.76 -16.47 2.33
N LEU A 261 -8.47 -15.71 1.49
CA LEU A 261 -9.85 -15.33 1.76
C LEU A 261 -10.79 -16.54 1.75
N ARG A 262 -11.73 -16.57 2.71
CA ARG A 262 -12.64 -17.71 2.90
C ARG A 262 -14.10 -17.29 2.73
N LYS A 263 -14.76 -18.01 1.82
CA LYS A 263 -16.20 -17.92 1.55
C LYS A 263 -17.03 -17.94 2.82
N ASP A 264 -17.90 -16.95 2.97
CA ASP A 264 -18.83 -16.73 4.08
C ASP A 264 -18.19 -16.59 5.48
N LYS A 265 -16.85 -16.54 5.56
CA LYS A 265 -16.12 -16.37 6.83
C LYS A 265 -15.48 -15.00 6.96
N HIS A 266 -14.92 -14.48 5.86
CA HIS A 266 -14.22 -13.20 5.88
C HIS A 266 -15.14 -12.05 5.49
N ARG A 267 -15.03 -10.97 6.27
CA ARG A 267 -15.74 -9.70 6.04
C ARG A 267 -14.73 -8.58 5.86
N LEU A 268 -14.71 -7.95 4.69
CA LEU A 268 -13.72 -6.93 4.36
C LEU A 268 -13.99 -5.62 5.11
N GLN A 269 -12.90 -4.96 5.52
CA GLN A 269 -12.96 -3.67 6.19
C GLN A 269 -13.58 -2.61 5.29
N SER A 270 -14.50 -1.84 5.86
CA SER A 270 -15.03 -0.63 5.25
C SER A 270 -14.51 0.62 5.93
N VAL A 271 -14.08 1.63 5.15
CA VAL A 271 -13.61 2.93 5.66
C VAL A 271 -14.27 4.09 4.95
N PHE A 272 -14.42 5.19 5.67
CA PHE A 272 -14.97 6.45 5.17
C PHE A 272 -13.97 7.57 5.46
N GLY A 273 -14.05 8.65 4.68
CA GLY A 273 -13.33 9.88 5.01
C GLY A 273 -13.74 10.44 6.38
N ARG A 274 -12.98 11.43 6.85
CA ARG A 274 -13.33 12.15 8.09
C ARG A 274 -14.75 12.73 7.99
N SER A 275 -15.59 12.33 8.93
CA SER A 275 -17.00 12.74 8.99
C SER A 275 -17.18 14.25 9.10
N TYR A 276 -18.21 14.79 8.42
CA TYR A 276 -18.62 16.19 8.49
C TYR A 276 -19.23 16.60 9.84
N LYS A 277 -19.79 15.64 10.58
CA LYS A 277 -20.56 15.86 11.82
C LYS A 277 -19.76 16.69 12.82
N ASN A 278 -20.39 17.74 13.36
CA ASN A 278 -19.80 18.66 14.35
C ASN A 278 -18.46 19.31 13.92
N ARG A 279 -18.18 19.37 12.61
CA ARG A 279 -16.91 19.88 12.06
C ARG A 279 -17.07 20.85 10.91
N ILE A 280 -18.17 20.76 10.16
CA ILE A 280 -18.40 21.54 8.95
C ILE A 280 -19.80 22.10 9.00
N ASP A 281 -19.91 23.43 8.98
CA ASP A 281 -21.19 24.11 8.82
C ASP A 281 -21.53 24.19 7.33
N ALA A 282 -22.79 23.91 6.98
CA ALA A 282 -23.25 23.93 5.60
C ALA A 282 -23.39 25.38 5.09
N SER A 283 -22.84 25.67 3.91
CA SER A 283 -22.93 26.99 3.29
C SER A 283 -24.37 27.29 2.84
N PRO A 284 -24.96 28.43 3.24
CA PRO A 284 -26.27 28.86 2.74
C PRO A 284 -26.32 28.99 1.21
N PHE A 285 -25.23 29.46 0.60
CA PHE A 285 -25.12 29.57 -0.87
C PHE A 285 -25.02 28.20 -1.53
N GLY A 286 -24.32 27.26 -0.89
CA GLY A 286 -24.30 25.87 -1.32
C GLY A 286 -25.70 25.28 -1.30
N ILE A 287 -26.46 25.47 -0.21
CA ILE A 287 -27.84 24.98 -0.08
C ILE A 287 -28.74 25.55 -1.18
N ALA A 288 -28.71 26.88 -1.37
CA ALA A 288 -29.49 27.53 -2.42
C ALA A 288 -29.13 27.00 -3.82
N HIS A 289 -27.84 26.80 -4.09
CA HIS A 289 -27.37 26.19 -5.33
C HIS A 289 -27.91 24.76 -5.48
N GLY A 290 -27.65 23.87 -4.52
CA GLY A 290 -28.07 22.48 -4.59
C GLY A 290 -29.58 22.31 -4.81
N PHE A 291 -30.38 23.09 -4.10
CA PHE A 291 -31.84 23.04 -4.26
C PHE A 291 -32.28 23.55 -5.65
N THR A 292 -31.68 24.64 -6.14
CA THR A 292 -31.92 25.15 -7.50
C THR A 292 -31.46 24.15 -8.58
N TYR A 293 -30.42 23.38 -8.30
CA TYR A 293 -29.93 22.35 -9.23
C TYR A 293 -30.96 21.22 -9.41
N GLY A 294 -31.63 20.80 -8.34
CA GLY A 294 -32.72 19.82 -8.40
C GLY A 294 -34.00 20.40 -9.01
N ASP A 295 -34.62 21.35 -8.29
CA ASP A 295 -35.99 21.82 -8.56
C ASP A 295 -36.07 23.19 -9.26
N GLY A 296 -34.93 23.77 -9.65
CA GLY A 296 -34.90 25.05 -10.36
C GLY A 296 -35.35 24.95 -11.81
N SER A 297 -35.82 26.08 -12.35
CA SER A 297 -36.19 26.24 -13.75
C SER A 297 -35.51 27.45 -14.37
N THR A 298 -35.24 27.36 -15.68
CA THR A 298 -34.66 28.46 -16.46
C THR A 298 -35.77 29.03 -17.36
N ASN A 299 -35.97 30.35 -17.31
CA ASN A 299 -36.90 31.04 -18.23
C ASN A 299 -36.45 30.87 -19.70
N LYS A 300 -37.22 31.31 -20.70
CA LYS A 300 -36.80 31.26 -22.13
C LYS A 300 -36.29 32.65 -22.59
N GLY A 301 -35.04 32.76 -23.08
CA GLY A 301 -34.42 34.04 -23.48
C GLY A 301 -32.87 34.10 -23.40
N MET A 302 -32.22 35.07 -24.05
CA MET A 302 -30.74 35.19 -24.11
C MET A 302 -30.07 35.68 -22.81
N ARG A 303 -30.84 36.15 -21.81
CA ARG A 303 -30.35 36.67 -20.51
C ARG A 303 -31.23 36.18 -19.35
N ASN A 304 -31.60 34.91 -19.39
CA ASN A 304 -32.51 34.35 -18.40
C ASN A 304 -31.90 34.35 -17.00
N ALA A 305 -32.75 34.64 -16.02
CA ALA A 305 -32.51 34.30 -14.63
C ALA A 305 -33.08 32.91 -14.34
N ASN A 306 -32.36 32.13 -13.55
CA ASN A 306 -32.92 30.94 -12.93
C ASN A 306 -33.92 31.35 -11.85
N GLU A 307 -34.89 30.48 -11.61
CA GLU A 307 -35.90 30.63 -10.58
C GLU A 307 -36.23 29.29 -9.93
N VAL A 308 -36.69 29.35 -8.69
CA VAL A 308 -37.16 28.18 -7.96
C VAL A 308 -38.53 28.46 -7.37
N HIS A 309 -39.35 27.43 -7.33
CA HIS A 309 -40.68 27.46 -6.73
C HIS A 309 -40.66 26.62 -5.45
N LEU A 310 -40.92 27.25 -4.32
CA LEU A 310 -41.09 26.58 -3.02
C LEU A 310 -42.59 26.31 -2.85
N ILE A 311 -43.00 25.04 -2.92
CA ILE A 311 -44.42 24.66 -3.02
C ILE A 311 -44.86 23.99 -1.71
N GLY A 312 -45.88 24.58 -1.06
CA GLY A 312 -46.46 24.06 0.17
C GLY A 312 -45.55 24.14 1.40
N GLU A 313 -45.97 23.50 2.49
CA GLU A 313 -45.28 23.54 3.80
C GLU A 313 -43.91 22.85 3.77
N LYS A 314 -43.73 21.85 2.90
CA LYS A 314 -42.48 21.05 2.80
C LYS A 314 -41.27 21.95 2.51
N ASP A 315 -41.44 22.90 1.58
CA ASP A 315 -40.33 23.70 1.07
C ASP A 315 -40.16 25.03 1.80
N LYS A 316 -41.06 25.37 2.74
CA LYS A 316 -40.95 26.60 3.54
C LYS A 316 -39.67 26.66 4.36
N ALA A 317 -39.15 25.52 4.80
CA ALA A 317 -37.87 25.44 5.52
C ALA A 317 -36.68 25.94 4.67
N LEU A 318 -36.84 26.02 3.35
CA LEU A 318 -35.80 26.47 2.43
C LEU A 318 -35.88 27.98 2.13
N LEU A 319 -36.96 28.66 2.48
CA LEU A 319 -37.17 30.09 2.23
C LEU A 319 -36.02 30.99 2.74
N PRO A 320 -35.44 30.75 3.94
CA PRO A 320 -34.34 31.58 4.44
C PRO A 320 -33.13 31.65 3.50
N TYR A 321 -32.84 30.58 2.76
CA TYR A 321 -31.70 30.51 1.84
C TYR A 321 -31.90 31.34 0.56
N PHE A 322 -33.12 31.81 0.30
CA PHE A 322 -33.48 32.65 -0.84
C PHE A 322 -33.94 34.06 -0.43
N SER A 323 -33.78 34.43 0.84
CA SER A 323 -34.26 35.69 1.41
C SER A 323 -33.69 36.95 0.73
N MET A 324 -32.50 36.85 0.13
CA MET A 324 -31.84 37.93 -0.60
C MET A 324 -32.29 38.04 -2.07
N CYS A 325 -33.09 37.10 -2.55
CA CYS A 325 -33.60 37.09 -3.92
C CYS A 325 -34.95 37.83 -4.00
N PRO A 326 -35.33 38.36 -5.18
CA PRO A 326 -36.69 38.84 -5.41
C PRO A 326 -37.69 37.70 -5.26
N ILE A 327 -38.54 37.83 -4.24
CA ILE A 327 -39.58 36.87 -3.85
C ILE A 327 -40.95 37.36 -4.33
N LYS A 328 -41.75 36.45 -4.92
CA LYS A 328 -43.15 36.68 -5.27
C LYS A 328 -44.02 35.52 -4.81
N GLU A 329 -45.09 35.82 -4.08
CA GLU A 329 -46.11 34.82 -3.74
C GLU A 329 -46.88 34.40 -5.00
N LYS A 330 -47.18 33.11 -5.08
CA LYS A 330 -47.88 32.47 -6.19
C LYS A 330 -49.05 31.67 -5.63
N THR A 331 -50.17 32.38 -5.47
CA THR A 331 -51.41 31.86 -4.86
C THR A 331 -51.96 30.61 -5.55
N TYR A 332 -51.81 30.48 -6.88
CA TYR A 332 -52.32 29.32 -7.64
C TYR A 332 -51.58 28.00 -7.40
N ILE A 333 -50.35 28.02 -6.86
CA ILE A 333 -49.60 26.83 -6.45
C ILE A 333 -49.41 26.76 -4.93
N ASN A 334 -50.05 27.66 -4.17
CA ASN A 334 -49.82 27.82 -2.73
C ASN A 334 -48.33 27.82 -2.37
N GLY A 335 -47.56 28.66 -3.07
CA GLY A 335 -46.10 28.63 -3.01
C GLY A 335 -45.44 29.97 -3.24
N ILE A 336 -44.12 29.98 -3.10
CA ILE A 336 -43.28 31.18 -3.21
C ILE A 336 -42.31 30.99 -4.37
N LYS A 337 -42.20 32.00 -5.24
CA LYS A 337 -41.22 32.05 -6.32
C LYS A 337 -40.05 32.95 -5.92
N ALA A 338 -38.85 32.39 -5.89
CA ALA A 338 -37.59 33.14 -5.81
C ALA A 338 -36.96 33.20 -7.21
N SER A 339 -36.55 34.40 -7.63
CA SER A 339 -36.02 34.67 -8.98
C SER A 339 -34.66 35.36 -8.93
N ALA A 340 -34.09 35.71 -10.09
CA ALA A 340 -32.75 36.31 -10.20
C ALA A 340 -31.63 35.41 -9.66
N LEU A 341 -31.81 34.09 -9.71
CA LEU A 341 -30.78 33.15 -9.30
C LEU A 341 -29.67 33.07 -10.38
N PRO A 342 -28.39 32.91 -9.98
CA PRO A 342 -27.30 32.79 -10.93
C PRO A 342 -27.47 31.60 -11.88
N ASN A 343 -27.04 31.75 -13.13
CA ASN A 343 -27.18 30.70 -14.15
C ASN A 343 -26.40 29.43 -13.79
N PHE A 344 -25.23 29.57 -13.18
CA PHE A 344 -24.40 28.46 -12.73
C PHE A 344 -25.06 27.61 -11.64
N PHE A 345 -26.17 28.05 -11.02
CA PHE A 345 -26.91 27.23 -10.05
C PHE A 345 -27.62 26.02 -10.69
N ARG A 346 -27.63 25.93 -12.02
CA ARG A 346 -28.12 24.77 -12.79
C ARG A 346 -26.97 23.89 -13.31
N GLU A 347 -25.74 24.15 -12.88
CA GLU A 347 -24.54 23.38 -13.22
C GLU A 347 -24.03 22.62 -11.98
N LEU A 348 -23.23 21.58 -12.17
CA LEU A 348 -22.57 20.93 -11.03
C LEU A 348 -21.47 21.86 -10.50
N PRO A 349 -21.30 22.02 -9.17
CA PRO A 349 -20.20 22.79 -8.63
C PRO A 349 -18.87 22.08 -8.92
N SER A 350 -17.77 22.83 -8.82
CA SER A 350 -16.43 22.23 -8.83
C SER A 350 -16.27 21.30 -7.64
N ILE A 351 -15.76 20.09 -7.85
CA ILE A 351 -15.45 19.14 -6.76
C ILE A 351 -14.35 19.68 -5.83
N ASN A 352 -13.58 20.67 -6.30
CA ASN A 352 -12.53 21.35 -5.53
C ASN A 352 -13.05 22.53 -4.70
N GLU A 353 -14.37 22.75 -4.66
CA GLU A 353 -14.97 23.72 -3.75
C GLU A 353 -14.68 23.38 -2.29
N ASN A 354 -14.81 24.39 -1.43
CA ASN A 354 -14.64 24.18 0.00
C ASN A 354 -15.73 23.23 0.55
N LYS A 355 -15.39 22.47 1.59
CA LYS A 355 -16.29 21.44 2.13
C LYS A 355 -17.62 22.00 2.67
N SER A 356 -17.64 23.23 3.16
CA SER A 356 -18.86 23.90 3.62
C SER A 356 -19.83 24.12 2.45
N TYR A 357 -19.31 24.59 1.31
CA TYR A 357 -20.08 24.76 0.08
C TYR A 357 -20.58 23.43 -0.48
N LEU A 358 -19.71 22.43 -0.58
CA LEU A 358 -20.07 21.09 -1.05
C LEU A 358 -21.11 20.41 -0.15
N LEU A 359 -20.99 20.55 1.17
CA LEU A 359 -21.99 20.04 2.12
C LEU A 359 -23.34 20.76 1.93
N GLY A 360 -23.33 22.09 1.81
CA GLY A 360 -24.53 22.85 1.52
C GLY A 360 -25.19 22.42 0.21
N TRP A 361 -24.41 22.31 -0.86
CA TRP A 361 -24.90 21.83 -2.17
C TRP A 361 -25.51 20.44 -2.08
N LEU A 362 -24.84 19.51 -1.38
CA LEU A 362 -25.33 18.16 -1.16
C LEU A 362 -26.69 18.14 -0.43
N MET A 363 -26.82 18.94 0.64
CA MET A 363 -28.04 19.05 1.44
C MET A 363 -29.19 19.70 0.66
N GLY A 364 -28.91 20.77 -0.09
CA GLY A 364 -29.88 21.43 -0.95
C GLY A 364 -30.37 20.51 -2.06
N TYR A 365 -29.46 19.80 -2.73
CA TYR A 365 -29.83 18.88 -3.80
C TYR A 365 -30.63 17.68 -3.27
N PHE A 366 -30.27 17.15 -2.09
CA PHE A 366 -31.05 16.13 -1.41
C PHE A 366 -32.43 16.63 -0.96
N ALA A 367 -32.59 17.92 -0.60
CA ALA A 367 -33.90 18.45 -0.23
C ALA A 367 -34.89 18.47 -1.42
N ALA A 368 -34.38 18.73 -2.64
CA ALA A 368 -35.16 18.67 -3.87
C ALA A 368 -35.52 17.22 -4.25
N ASP A 369 -34.51 16.40 -4.56
CA ASP A 369 -34.69 15.10 -5.22
C ASP A 369 -34.61 13.89 -4.25
N GLY A 370 -34.25 14.13 -2.99
CA GLY A 370 -34.06 13.08 -1.99
C GLY A 370 -35.37 12.63 -1.34
N THR A 371 -35.39 11.38 -0.89
CA THR A 371 -36.51 10.79 -0.18
C THR A 371 -36.04 10.13 1.10
N VAL A 372 -36.74 10.38 2.21
CA VAL A 372 -36.55 9.66 3.47
C VAL A 372 -37.81 8.91 3.82
N SER A 373 -37.70 7.59 4.00
CA SER A 373 -38.83 6.74 4.38
C SER A 373 -38.35 5.59 5.27
N ASN A 374 -38.99 5.41 6.43
CA ASN A 374 -38.64 4.35 7.41
C ASN A 374 -37.13 4.32 7.74
N GLY A 375 -36.50 5.50 7.84
CA GLY A 375 -35.06 5.64 8.06
C GLY A 375 -34.15 5.24 6.89
N GLN A 376 -34.71 4.87 5.74
CA GLN A 376 -33.98 4.73 4.48
C GLN A 376 -33.84 6.10 3.81
N ILE A 377 -32.63 6.41 3.35
CA ILE A 377 -32.26 7.70 2.80
C ILE A 377 -31.84 7.45 1.36
N ASP A 378 -32.69 7.84 0.43
CA ASP A 378 -32.58 7.55 -0.99
C ASP A 378 -32.38 8.84 -1.78
N MET A 379 -31.43 8.81 -2.70
CA MET A 379 -31.25 9.82 -3.73
C MET A 379 -31.55 9.18 -5.08
N THR A 380 -32.26 9.89 -5.95
CA THR A 380 -32.55 9.42 -7.30
C THR A 380 -32.26 10.48 -8.34
N SER A 381 -31.86 10.07 -9.54
CA SER A 381 -31.68 10.99 -10.66
C SER A 381 -31.90 10.27 -11.99
N VAL A 382 -32.42 10.99 -12.99
CA VAL A 382 -32.49 10.49 -14.37
C VAL A 382 -31.16 10.59 -15.12
N HIS A 383 -30.18 11.30 -14.55
CA HIS A 383 -28.85 11.47 -15.14
C HIS A 383 -27.79 10.79 -14.27
N ARG A 384 -27.07 9.83 -14.85
CA ARG A 384 -25.99 9.08 -14.17
C ARG A 384 -24.92 10.00 -13.57
N LYS A 385 -24.50 11.01 -14.33
CA LYS A 385 -23.49 11.99 -13.91
C LYS A 385 -23.86 12.71 -12.60
N ASN A 386 -25.16 13.00 -12.39
CA ASN A 386 -25.62 13.73 -11.20
C ASN A 386 -25.47 12.87 -9.95
N ILE A 387 -25.86 11.59 -10.05
CA ILE A 387 -25.78 10.68 -8.90
C ILE A 387 -24.33 10.26 -8.60
N GLU A 388 -23.49 10.15 -9.64
CA GLU A 388 -22.04 9.92 -9.48
C GLU A 388 -21.38 11.10 -8.79
N PHE A 389 -21.67 12.34 -9.21
CA PHE A 389 -21.15 13.54 -8.54
C PHE A 389 -21.67 13.66 -7.10
N PHE A 390 -22.95 13.37 -6.85
CA PHE A 390 -23.52 13.32 -5.50
C PHE A 390 -22.78 12.30 -4.61
N ARG A 391 -22.49 11.10 -5.13
CA ARG A 391 -21.67 10.07 -4.45
C ARG A 391 -20.28 10.59 -4.13
N ASP A 392 -19.62 11.21 -5.10
CA ASP A 392 -18.23 11.67 -4.94
C ASP A 392 -18.14 12.78 -3.87
N VAL A 393 -19.11 13.70 -3.82
CA VAL A 393 -19.23 14.69 -2.75
C VAL A 393 -19.50 14.02 -1.39
N CYS A 394 -20.37 13.00 -1.32
CA CYS A 394 -20.58 12.23 -0.10
C CYS A 394 -19.26 11.63 0.43
N ILE A 395 -18.47 10.99 -0.44
CA ILE A 395 -17.20 10.37 -0.09
C ILE A 395 -16.22 11.39 0.54
N LEU A 396 -16.10 12.58 -0.06
CA LEU A 396 -15.23 13.66 0.44
C LEU A 396 -15.63 14.18 1.84
N LEU A 397 -16.92 14.15 2.14
CA LEU A 397 -17.52 14.58 3.40
C LEU A 397 -17.62 13.45 4.44
N GLY A 398 -17.10 12.27 4.13
CA GLY A 398 -17.15 11.11 5.03
C GLY A 398 -18.55 10.53 5.19
N ILE A 399 -19.45 10.76 4.22
CA ILE A 399 -20.79 10.18 4.14
C ILE A 399 -20.69 8.88 3.33
N GLY A 400 -21.08 7.77 3.94
CA GLY A 400 -21.05 6.46 3.31
C GLY A 400 -22.20 6.30 2.32
N THR A 401 -21.92 5.69 1.17
CA THR A 401 -22.88 5.42 0.11
C THR A 401 -22.96 3.93 -0.16
N TYR A 402 -24.15 3.43 -0.47
CA TYR A 402 -24.30 2.14 -1.14
C TYR A 402 -24.12 2.34 -2.65
N ASP A 403 -24.00 1.23 -3.37
CA ASP A 403 -23.74 1.24 -4.81
C ASP A 403 -24.93 1.83 -5.58
N ILE A 404 -24.64 2.49 -6.70
CA ILE A 404 -25.66 3.08 -7.59
C ILE A 404 -26.38 1.95 -8.33
N ARG A 405 -27.72 1.95 -8.27
CA ARG A 405 -28.59 0.99 -8.96
C ARG A 405 -29.30 1.64 -10.13
N GLU A 406 -29.48 0.88 -11.20
CA GLU A 406 -30.27 1.26 -12.36
C GLU A 406 -31.67 0.62 -12.28
N GLU A 407 -32.71 1.43 -12.39
CA GLU A 407 -34.11 0.99 -12.42
C GLU A 407 -34.77 1.48 -13.71
N LYS A 408 -35.25 0.57 -14.56
CA LYS A 408 -36.08 0.92 -15.72
C LYS A 408 -37.48 1.28 -15.25
N ARG A 409 -37.95 2.48 -15.62
CA ARG A 409 -39.28 2.99 -15.27
C ARG A 409 -40.02 3.47 -16.51
N ILE A 410 -41.34 3.49 -16.43
CA ILE A 410 -42.22 4.06 -17.47
C ILE A 410 -42.75 5.39 -16.94
N SER A 411 -42.58 6.46 -17.71
CA SER A 411 -43.10 7.78 -17.34
C SER A 411 -44.63 7.78 -17.43
N ASN A 412 -45.29 8.24 -16.38
CA ASN A 412 -46.73 8.43 -16.34
C ASN A 412 -47.24 9.58 -17.23
N LEU A 413 -46.35 10.44 -17.74
CA LEU A 413 -46.72 11.59 -18.58
C LEU A 413 -46.73 11.26 -20.07
N ASN A 414 -45.79 10.44 -20.53
CA ASN A 414 -45.58 10.16 -21.95
C ASN A 414 -45.49 8.66 -22.29
N ASN A 415 -45.65 7.76 -21.30
CA ASN A 415 -45.54 6.30 -21.43
C ASN A 415 -44.22 5.81 -22.05
N LYS A 416 -43.15 6.61 -22.02
CA LYS A 416 -41.83 6.19 -22.50
C LYS A 416 -41.03 5.56 -21.37
N GLU A 417 -40.28 4.52 -21.71
CA GLU A 417 -39.29 3.91 -20.83
C GLU A 417 -38.09 4.85 -20.65
N PHE A 418 -37.62 4.98 -19.42
CA PHE A 418 -36.40 5.69 -19.08
C PHE A 418 -35.67 4.99 -17.93
N THR A 419 -34.37 5.22 -17.82
CA THR A 419 -33.55 4.70 -16.73
C THR A 419 -33.49 5.70 -15.59
N MET A 420 -33.85 5.26 -14.39
CA MET A 420 -33.66 6.00 -13.15
C MET A 420 -32.46 5.43 -12.41
N TYR A 421 -31.54 6.29 -12.00
CA TYR A 421 -30.43 5.92 -11.14
C TYR A 421 -30.80 6.20 -9.68
N ARG A 422 -30.55 5.24 -8.80
CA ARG A 422 -30.88 5.33 -7.37
C ARG A 422 -29.68 4.95 -6.52
N MET A 423 -29.46 5.68 -5.44
CA MET A 423 -28.41 5.41 -4.48
C MET A 423 -28.92 5.63 -3.06
N LYS A 424 -28.51 4.76 -2.14
CA LYS A 424 -28.82 4.89 -0.71
C LYS A 424 -27.65 5.46 0.05
N LEU A 425 -27.93 6.28 1.05
CA LEU A 425 -26.93 6.72 2.01
C LEU A 425 -26.87 5.80 3.23
N MET A 426 -25.66 5.63 3.77
CA MET A 426 -25.43 4.87 4.98
C MET A 426 -25.83 5.70 6.19
N ARG A 427 -27.00 5.39 6.74
CA ARG A 427 -27.59 6.08 7.90
C ARG A 427 -26.60 6.37 9.03
N GLN A 428 -25.67 5.45 9.33
CA GLN A 428 -24.67 5.62 10.39
C GLN A 428 -23.67 6.76 10.19
N THR A 429 -23.50 7.21 8.95
CA THR A 429 -22.59 8.30 8.59
C THR A 429 -23.28 9.66 8.59
N LEU A 430 -24.58 9.72 8.88
CA LEU A 430 -25.41 10.94 8.88
C LEU A 430 -25.95 11.24 10.27
N ASP A 431 -26.26 12.50 10.53
CA ASP A 431 -27.03 12.95 11.69
C ASP A 431 -28.19 13.85 11.23
N GLU A 432 -28.97 14.36 12.18
CA GLU A 432 -30.15 15.16 11.87
C GLU A 432 -29.85 16.49 11.16
N SER A 433 -28.63 17.02 11.30
CA SER A 433 -28.24 18.32 10.71
C SER A 433 -28.20 18.28 9.18
N PHE A 434 -28.12 17.08 8.59
CA PHE A 434 -28.15 16.89 7.14
C PHE A 434 -29.51 17.23 6.51
N PHE A 435 -30.61 17.11 7.26
CA PHE A 435 -31.95 17.19 6.69
C PHE A 435 -32.53 18.60 6.84
N LEU A 436 -32.70 19.29 5.71
CA LEU A 436 -33.30 20.63 5.67
C LEU A 436 -34.84 20.63 5.80
N ILE A 437 -35.49 19.54 5.39
CA ILE A 437 -36.94 19.40 5.43
C ILE A 437 -37.33 18.66 6.70
N GLU A 438 -38.24 19.25 7.48
CA GLU A 438 -38.64 18.71 8.79
C GLU A 438 -39.18 17.28 8.69
N LYS A 439 -40.01 16.97 7.69
CA LYS A 439 -40.52 15.61 7.47
C LYS A 439 -39.41 14.59 7.21
N HIS A 440 -38.33 14.97 6.53
CA HIS A 440 -37.17 14.10 6.34
C HIS A 440 -36.45 13.86 7.66
N LYS A 441 -36.28 14.91 8.46
CA LYS A 441 -35.70 14.85 9.81
C LYS A 441 -36.52 13.95 10.73
N GLU A 442 -37.84 14.15 10.82
CA GLU A 442 -38.76 13.33 11.61
C GLU A 442 -38.70 11.85 11.20
N SER A 443 -38.71 11.55 9.89
CA SER A 443 -38.61 10.16 9.41
C SER A 443 -37.28 9.51 9.75
N PHE A 444 -36.18 10.27 9.72
CA PHE A 444 -34.86 9.82 10.13
C PHE A 444 -34.77 9.56 11.64
N LEU A 445 -35.31 10.46 12.46
CA LEU A 445 -35.32 10.37 13.92
C LEU A 445 -36.25 9.25 14.42
N GLY A 446 -37.47 9.19 13.89
CA GLY A 446 -38.50 8.21 14.26
C GLY A 446 -38.11 6.75 13.98
N ALA A 447 -37.14 6.52 13.09
CA ALA A 447 -36.56 5.20 12.87
C ALA A 447 -35.44 4.83 13.88
N GLY A 448 -35.25 5.61 14.95
CA GLY A 448 -34.25 5.39 16.02
C GLY A 448 -32.88 5.99 15.72
N ALA A 449 -32.78 7.31 15.54
CA ALA A 449 -31.51 7.97 15.23
C ALA A 449 -30.47 7.90 16.37
N GLU A 450 -30.89 7.69 17.61
CA GLU A 450 -29.99 7.52 18.76
C GLU A 450 -29.42 6.09 18.89
N ASP A 451 -30.04 5.10 18.26
CA ASP A 451 -29.63 3.68 18.29
C ASP A 451 -28.59 3.30 17.20
N VAL A 452 -27.92 4.30 16.63
CA VAL A 452 -27.00 4.17 15.48
C VAL A 452 -25.63 3.61 15.92
N LYS A 453 -25.63 2.63 16.84
CA LYS A 453 -24.53 1.67 17.06
C LYS A 453 -24.58 0.49 16.08
N ARG A 454 -25.38 0.57 15.01
CA ARG A 454 -25.40 -0.47 13.97
C ARG A 454 -24.03 -0.49 13.28
N LYS A 455 -23.30 -1.59 13.48
CA LYS A 455 -22.06 -1.89 12.76
C LYS A 455 -22.31 -1.70 11.26
N VAL A 456 -21.37 -1.03 10.59
CA VAL A 456 -21.33 -0.93 9.13
C VAL A 456 -21.50 -2.33 8.56
N ILE A 457 -22.41 -2.49 7.60
CA ILE A 457 -22.61 -3.78 6.94
C ILE A 457 -21.43 -3.98 5.98
N GLU A 458 -20.46 -4.76 6.45
CA GLU A 458 -19.23 -5.11 5.75
C GLU A 458 -19.50 -6.00 4.54
N TRP A 459 -18.62 -5.95 3.53
CA TRP A 459 -18.64 -6.85 2.38
C TRP A 459 -18.25 -8.26 2.78
N VAL A 460 -19.06 -9.25 2.44
CA VAL A 460 -18.80 -10.66 2.72
C VAL A 460 -18.16 -11.31 1.51
N VAL A 461 -17.06 -12.03 1.71
CA VAL A 461 -16.45 -12.86 0.67
C VAL A 461 -17.37 -14.01 0.32
N LYS A 462 -17.76 -14.14 -0.96
CA LYS A 462 -18.66 -15.20 -1.45
C LYS A 462 -17.96 -16.22 -2.32
N ASP A 463 -16.99 -15.80 -3.12
CA ASP A 463 -16.22 -16.73 -3.92
C ASP A 463 -14.86 -16.17 -4.31
N ILE A 464 -13.92 -17.08 -4.57
CA ILE A 464 -12.63 -16.79 -5.19
C ILE A 464 -12.42 -17.83 -6.28
N GLU A 465 -12.42 -17.39 -7.53
CA GLU A 465 -12.30 -18.27 -8.69
C GLU A 465 -11.05 -17.93 -9.50
N GLU A 466 -10.34 -18.96 -9.93
CA GLU A 466 -9.28 -18.80 -10.93
C GLU A 466 -9.91 -18.45 -12.28
N THR A 467 -9.30 -17.52 -13.01
CA THR A 467 -9.78 -17.11 -14.34
C THR A 467 -8.72 -17.39 -15.41
N ASP A 468 -9.14 -17.33 -16.66
CA ASP A 468 -8.27 -17.35 -17.83
C ASP A 468 -7.69 -15.96 -18.17
N ARG A 469 -8.13 -14.90 -17.45
CA ARG A 469 -7.65 -13.53 -17.67
C ARG A 469 -6.16 -13.42 -17.30
N TYR A 470 -5.37 -13.03 -18.29
CA TYR A 470 -3.96 -12.71 -18.16
C TYR A 470 -3.69 -11.34 -18.79
N GLU A 471 -3.74 -10.30 -17.96
CA GLU A 471 -3.86 -8.92 -18.40
C GLU A 471 -2.94 -8.00 -17.62
N GLU A 472 -2.71 -6.80 -18.14
CA GLU A 472 -1.94 -5.79 -17.44
C GLU A 472 -2.64 -5.38 -16.14
N VAL A 473 -1.89 -5.39 -15.04
CA VAL A 473 -2.41 -5.12 -13.70
C VAL A 473 -1.85 -3.84 -13.10
N TYR A 474 -2.64 -3.20 -12.24
CA TYR A 474 -2.41 -1.87 -11.73
C TYR A 474 -2.53 -1.83 -10.20
N CYS A 475 -1.83 -0.92 -9.55
CA CYS A 475 -1.95 -0.72 -8.11
C CYS A 475 -1.47 0.67 -7.68
N ALA A 476 -1.90 1.10 -6.49
CA ALA A 476 -1.34 2.28 -5.83
C ALA A 476 -0.12 1.91 -4.99
N THR A 477 0.83 2.84 -4.89
CA THR A 477 1.96 2.75 -3.94
C THR A 477 1.86 3.90 -2.94
N VAL A 478 1.00 3.75 -1.95
CA VAL A 478 0.86 4.70 -0.82
C VAL A 478 1.98 4.47 0.21
N GLU A 479 3.09 5.20 0.08
CA GLU A 479 4.21 5.14 1.04
C GLU A 479 3.75 5.50 2.46
N GLY A 480 4.38 4.90 3.48
CA GLY A 480 4.04 5.09 4.90
C GLY A 480 2.78 4.33 5.36
N HIS A 481 1.66 4.42 4.63
CA HIS A 481 0.40 3.74 5.02
C HIS A 481 0.29 2.31 4.48
N GLY A 482 0.78 2.05 3.26
CA GLY A 482 0.76 0.71 2.69
C GLY A 482 -0.62 0.21 2.24
N ASN A 483 -1.64 1.07 2.17
CA ASN A 483 -3.01 0.70 1.87
C ASN A 483 -3.79 1.87 1.21
N PHE A 484 -4.89 1.56 0.55
CA PHE A 484 -5.83 2.50 -0.04
C PHE A 484 -7.25 1.91 -0.09
N THR A 485 -8.23 2.67 -0.59
CA THR A 485 -9.64 2.28 -0.57
C THR A 485 -10.22 2.22 -1.97
N LEU A 486 -10.89 1.10 -2.28
CA LEU A 486 -11.65 0.90 -3.51
C LEU A 486 -13.07 1.47 -3.40
N GLU A 487 -13.74 1.63 -4.54
CA GLU A 487 -15.18 1.90 -4.59
C GLU A 487 -15.95 0.87 -3.74
N GLY A 488 -17.07 1.28 -3.15
CA GLY A 488 -17.81 0.47 -2.18
C GLY A 488 -17.21 0.51 -0.78
N ASN A 489 -16.26 1.42 -0.54
CA ASN A 489 -15.55 1.65 0.73
C ASN A 489 -14.63 0.51 1.15
N ILE A 490 -14.11 -0.31 0.23
CA ILE A 490 -13.35 -1.52 0.56
C ILE A 490 -11.88 -1.19 0.75
N VAL A 491 -11.34 -1.44 1.95
CA VAL A 491 -9.91 -1.22 2.22
C VAL A 491 -9.07 -2.35 1.64
N THR A 492 -7.95 -1.99 1.01
CA THR A 492 -7.01 -2.93 0.41
C THR A 492 -5.56 -2.48 0.60
N GLY A 493 -4.61 -3.42 0.54
CA GLY A 493 -3.18 -3.13 0.66
C GLY A 493 -2.54 -2.69 -0.66
N ASN A 494 -1.39 -2.02 -0.59
CA ASN A 494 -0.58 -1.66 -1.75
C ASN A 494 0.03 -2.89 -2.44
N CYS A 495 0.50 -2.68 -3.68
CA CYS A 495 1.57 -3.49 -4.27
C CYS A 495 2.89 -3.24 -3.52
N ALA A 496 3.71 -4.28 -3.30
CA ALA A 496 5.00 -4.09 -2.65
C ALA A 496 5.95 -3.24 -3.51
N PHE A 497 6.87 -2.57 -2.81
CA PHE A 497 7.87 -1.65 -3.35
C PHE A 497 8.51 -2.07 -4.68
N PHE A 498 8.86 -3.34 -4.84
CA PHE A 498 9.62 -3.82 -6.00
C PHE A 498 8.80 -4.00 -7.27
N GLY A 499 7.48 -4.03 -7.17
CA GLY A 499 6.59 -4.27 -8.30
C GLY A 499 6.92 -3.42 -9.53
N PRO A 500 7.08 -2.08 -9.43
CA PRO A 500 7.34 -1.21 -10.58
C PRO A 500 8.71 -1.40 -11.21
N TYR A 501 9.66 -1.96 -10.45
CA TYR A 501 11.04 -2.15 -10.85
C TYR A 501 11.28 -3.56 -11.36
N THR A 502 10.33 -4.49 -11.18
CA THR A 502 10.49 -5.89 -11.55
C THR A 502 10.48 -6.04 -13.07
N ALA A 503 11.52 -6.68 -13.62
CA ALA A 503 11.64 -6.95 -15.04
C ALA A 503 11.28 -8.41 -15.36
N ASN A 504 12.13 -9.35 -14.91
CA ASN A 504 11.95 -10.77 -15.18
C ASN A 504 12.35 -11.58 -13.96
N ASN A 505 11.46 -12.47 -13.53
CA ASN A 505 11.69 -13.33 -12.39
C ASN A 505 11.48 -14.80 -12.78
N THR A 506 12.47 -15.61 -12.44
CA THR A 506 12.48 -17.07 -12.58
C THR A 506 12.80 -17.68 -11.21
N GLN A 507 12.65 -19.00 -11.06
CA GLN A 507 13.05 -19.69 -9.83
C GLN A 507 14.56 -19.54 -9.47
N SER A 508 15.40 -19.07 -10.40
CA SER A 508 16.85 -18.96 -10.20
C SER A 508 17.38 -17.53 -10.12
N TYR A 509 16.56 -16.54 -10.50
CA TYR A 509 16.92 -15.13 -10.41
C TYR A 509 15.71 -14.21 -10.54
N ALA A 510 15.80 -13.04 -9.92
CA ALA A 510 14.95 -11.88 -10.15
C ALA A 510 15.78 -10.75 -10.77
N ARG A 511 15.22 -10.04 -11.76
CA ARG A 511 15.84 -8.86 -12.37
C ARG A 511 15.01 -7.63 -12.10
N PHE A 512 15.69 -6.52 -11.84
CA PHE A 512 15.05 -5.24 -11.62
C PHE A 512 15.64 -4.16 -12.52
N GLN A 513 14.79 -3.24 -12.99
CA GLN A 513 15.16 -2.01 -13.66
C GLN A 513 15.19 -0.87 -12.65
N THR A 514 16.30 -0.15 -12.60
CA THR A 514 16.35 1.13 -11.89
C THR A 514 15.57 2.21 -12.66
N PRO A 515 15.23 3.35 -12.05
CA PRO A 515 14.73 4.50 -12.79
C PRO A 515 15.60 4.87 -14.00
N LYS A 516 16.93 4.79 -13.88
CA LYS A 516 17.86 5.06 -14.98
C LYS A 516 17.84 3.99 -16.08
N ASP A 517 17.65 2.72 -15.72
CA ASP A 517 17.48 1.66 -16.71
C ASP A 517 16.23 1.89 -17.56
N VAL A 518 15.11 2.26 -16.91
CA VAL A 518 13.86 2.57 -17.62
C VAL A 518 14.04 3.78 -18.53
N GLU A 519 14.72 4.83 -18.07
CA GLU A 519 15.01 6.02 -18.88
C GLU A 519 15.88 5.68 -20.11
N ARG A 520 16.90 4.81 -19.93
CA ARG A 520 17.90 4.51 -20.96
C ARG A 520 17.43 3.46 -21.96
N TYR A 521 16.75 2.41 -21.48
CA TYR A 521 16.45 1.21 -22.27
C TYR A 521 14.95 0.99 -22.49
N GLY A 522 14.08 1.84 -21.93
CA GLY A 522 12.64 1.60 -21.90
C GLY A 522 12.24 0.59 -20.82
N ARG A 523 10.94 0.36 -20.67
CA ARG A 523 10.42 -0.61 -19.70
C ARG A 523 10.47 -2.02 -20.28
N TYR A 524 11.01 -2.96 -19.51
CA TYR A 524 11.02 -4.39 -19.84
C TYR A 524 9.62 -4.95 -20.13
N ILE A 525 8.61 -4.36 -19.49
CA ILE A 525 7.22 -4.76 -19.59
C ILE A 525 6.59 -4.40 -20.94
N GLU A 526 7.09 -3.34 -21.57
CA GLU A 526 6.68 -2.84 -22.88
C GLU A 526 7.53 -3.48 -23.97
N ASP A 527 8.82 -3.68 -23.68
CA ASP A 527 9.80 -4.32 -24.57
C ASP A 527 10.66 -5.33 -23.78
N PRO A 528 10.43 -6.65 -23.94
CA PRO A 528 11.22 -7.69 -23.27
C PRO A 528 12.72 -7.69 -23.63
N THR A 529 13.15 -6.89 -24.61
CA THR A 529 14.56 -6.70 -24.95
C THR A 529 15.24 -5.58 -24.15
N ALA A 530 14.44 -4.73 -23.47
CA ALA A 530 14.95 -3.67 -22.62
C ALA A 530 15.82 -4.25 -21.49
N LYS A 531 16.93 -3.59 -21.18
CA LYS A 531 17.89 -4.11 -20.19
C LYS A 531 17.42 -3.81 -18.76
N ALA A 532 17.65 -4.79 -17.90
CA ALA A 532 17.53 -4.69 -16.45
C ALA A 532 18.89 -5.01 -15.83
N THR A 533 19.49 -4.05 -15.14
CA THR A 533 20.89 -4.12 -14.70
C THR A 533 21.04 -4.57 -13.26
N LEU A 534 19.96 -4.65 -12.48
CA LEU A 534 19.99 -5.24 -11.15
C LEU A 534 19.54 -6.68 -11.21
N LYS A 535 20.28 -7.56 -10.51
CA LYS A 535 19.98 -9.00 -10.54
C LYS A 535 20.17 -9.64 -9.18
N VAL A 536 19.12 -10.23 -8.64
CA VAL A 536 19.17 -11.10 -7.47
C VAL A 536 19.22 -12.54 -7.97
N THR A 537 20.21 -13.32 -7.55
CA THR A 537 20.44 -14.69 -8.02
C THR A 537 20.44 -15.68 -6.88
N PHE A 538 19.88 -16.85 -7.14
CA PHE A 538 19.81 -17.97 -6.21
C PHE A 538 20.51 -19.16 -6.87
N ARG A 539 21.63 -19.60 -6.30
CA ARG A 539 22.53 -20.58 -6.91
C ARG A 539 22.90 -21.68 -5.91
N SER A 540 23.16 -22.87 -6.44
CA SER A 540 23.83 -23.92 -5.67
C SER A 540 25.32 -23.59 -5.50
N CYS A 541 25.93 -24.17 -4.47
CA CYS A 541 27.35 -24.03 -4.14
C CYS A 541 28.29 -24.68 -5.19
N VAL A 542 28.45 -24.06 -6.36
CA VAL A 542 29.39 -24.54 -7.40
C VAL A 542 30.28 -23.39 -7.89
N ALA A 543 31.50 -23.29 -7.35
CA ALA A 543 32.43 -22.19 -7.51
C ALA A 543 32.68 -21.77 -8.98
N LYS A 544 32.83 -22.73 -9.91
CA LYS A 544 33.08 -22.44 -11.33
C LYS A 544 31.96 -21.60 -11.97
N GLY A 545 30.71 -21.83 -11.57
CA GLY A 545 29.55 -21.10 -12.09
C GLY A 545 29.30 -19.74 -11.41
N LEU A 546 30.06 -19.42 -10.36
CA LEU A 546 29.86 -18.22 -9.54
C LEU A 546 30.89 -17.11 -9.82
N ARG A 547 32.04 -17.44 -10.43
CA ARG A 547 33.10 -16.47 -10.76
C ARG A 547 32.66 -15.49 -11.86
N GLY A 548 33.13 -14.24 -11.75
CA GLY A 548 33.03 -13.23 -12.82
C GLY A 548 31.83 -12.28 -12.75
N ALA A 549 30.87 -12.52 -11.84
CA ALA A 549 29.81 -11.56 -11.56
C ALA A 549 30.27 -10.52 -10.52
N GLY A 550 29.92 -9.24 -10.72
CA GLY A 550 30.09 -8.21 -9.69
C GLY A 550 28.98 -8.30 -8.65
N ASN A 551 29.26 -8.75 -7.43
CA ASN A 551 28.25 -8.89 -6.38
C ASN A 551 28.36 -7.77 -5.34
N ILE A 552 27.31 -6.96 -5.15
CA ILE A 552 27.25 -6.01 -4.04
C ILE A 552 26.99 -6.74 -2.71
N CYS A 553 26.24 -7.84 -2.74
CA CYS A 553 25.94 -8.63 -1.56
C CYS A 553 26.05 -10.11 -1.90
N VAL A 554 26.81 -10.82 -1.08
CA VAL A 554 26.98 -12.27 -1.14
C VAL A 554 26.39 -12.86 0.13
N ILE A 555 25.39 -13.72 -0.03
CA ILE A 555 24.78 -14.49 1.05
C ILE A 555 25.15 -15.96 0.83
N MET A 556 25.74 -16.58 1.83
CA MET A 556 26.09 -18.00 1.86
C MET A 556 25.25 -18.64 2.96
N ASP A 557 24.13 -19.22 2.54
CA ASP A 557 23.18 -19.89 3.42
C ASP A 557 23.63 -21.34 3.62
N GLU A 558 23.67 -21.76 4.88
CA GLU A 558 24.15 -23.07 5.31
C GLU A 558 25.57 -23.43 4.86
N ILE A 559 26.47 -22.43 4.83
CA ILE A 559 27.87 -22.61 4.41
C ILE A 559 28.65 -23.65 5.23
N ALA A 560 28.29 -23.89 6.49
CA ALA A 560 28.92 -24.95 7.29
C ALA A 560 28.57 -26.37 6.80
N HIS A 561 27.59 -26.50 5.91
CA HIS A 561 27.16 -27.75 5.28
C HIS A 561 27.63 -27.88 3.82
N PHE A 562 28.43 -26.94 3.31
CA PHE A 562 29.08 -27.10 2.01
C PHE A 562 30.13 -28.21 2.09
N THR A 563 30.55 -28.74 0.95
CA THR A 563 31.59 -29.79 0.96
C THR A 563 32.92 -29.22 1.45
N GLU A 564 33.83 -30.08 1.88
CA GLU A 564 35.16 -29.63 2.34
C GLU A 564 36.15 -29.45 1.18
N THR A 565 35.97 -30.17 0.07
CA THR A 565 36.85 -30.13 -1.10
C THR A 565 36.07 -30.09 -2.40
N GLY A 566 36.75 -29.69 -3.48
CA GLY A 566 36.21 -29.68 -4.84
C GLY A 566 35.48 -28.39 -5.19
N GLN A 567 34.78 -28.36 -6.32
CA GLN A 567 34.11 -27.13 -6.79
C GLN A 567 32.96 -26.66 -5.90
N SER A 568 32.47 -27.52 -5.01
CA SER A 568 31.46 -27.20 -4.00
C SER A 568 32.02 -26.92 -2.62
N GLY A 569 33.36 -26.89 -2.52
CA GLY A 569 34.06 -26.62 -1.28
C GLY A 569 33.74 -25.21 -0.75
N ALA A 570 33.53 -25.09 0.57
CA ALA A 570 33.19 -23.81 1.19
C ALA A 570 34.22 -22.72 0.88
N GLU A 571 35.51 -23.07 0.90
CA GLU A 571 36.63 -22.16 0.65
C GLU A 571 36.73 -21.76 -0.82
N GLU A 572 36.54 -22.71 -1.74
CA GLU A 572 36.50 -22.47 -3.18
C GLU A 572 35.32 -21.56 -3.58
N VAL A 573 34.15 -21.78 -3.00
CA VAL A 573 32.96 -20.95 -3.22
C VAL A 573 33.19 -19.55 -2.66
N TYR A 574 33.63 -19.41 -1.40
CA TYR A 574 33.91 -18.11 -0.78
C TYR A 574 34.90 -17.29 -1.61
N ASN A 575 36.03 -17.90 -1.98
CA ASN A 575 37.08 -17.26 -2.80
C ASN A 575 36.62 -16.95 -4.23
N ALA A 576 35.55 -17.59 -4.73
CA ALA A 576 34.99 -17.29 -6.04
C ALA A 576 34.09 -16.06 -6.05
N VAL A 577 33.37 -15.77 -4.97
CA VAL A 577 32.34 -14.71 -4.94
C VAL A 577 32.72 -13.49 -4.11
N VAL A 578 33.39 -13.66 -2.97
CA VAL A 578 33.65 -12.56 -2.02
C VAL A 578 34.53 -11.44 -2.59
N PRO A 579 35.59 -11.72 -3.40
CA PRO A 579 36.42 -10.65 -3.96
C PRO A 579 35.64 -9.61 -4.77
N SER A 580 34.52 -10.02 -5.40
CA SER A 580 33.69 -9.14 -6.22
C SER A 580 32.98 -8.02 -5.43
N THR A 581 32.85 -8.16 -4.11
CA THR A 581 32.21 -7.15 -3.23
C THR A 581 33.05 -5.89 -3.03
N SER A 582 34.36 -5.97 -3.27
CA SER A 582 35.31 -4.87 -3.04
C SER A 582 35.14 -3.68 -4.00
N ALA A 583 34.52 -3.90 -5.16
CA ALA A 583 34.38 -2.89 -6.21
C ALA A 583 33.38 -1.77 -5.88
N TYR A 584 32.53 -1.97 -4.87
CA TYR A 584 31.36 -1.14 -4.62
C TYR A 584 31.62 -0.06 -3.57
N SER A 585 32.43 0.94 -3.93
CA SER A 585 32.59 2.18 -3.17
C SER A 585 31.99 3.35 -3.95
N PRO A 586 31.34 4.33 -3.30
CA PRO A 586 30.88 5.54 -3.96
C PRO A 586 32.05 6.22 -4.67
N LYS A 587 31.84 6.67 -5.92
CA LYS A 587 32.86 7.32 -6.74
C LYS A 587 32.57 8.79 -6.94
N ASP A 588 33.62 9.58 -7.07
CA ASP A 588 33.50 10.99 -7.41
C ASP A 588 32.77 11.15 -8.77
N PRO A 589 31.74 12.01 -8.86
CA PRO A 589 30.99 12.22 -10.10
C PRO A 589 31.85 12.75 -11.27
N THR A 590 32.95 13.45 -10.97
CA THR A 590 33.86 14.08 -11.93
C THR A 590 35.07 13.20 -12.27
N ASP A 591 35.58 12.40 -11.32
CA ASP A 591 36.61 11.39 -11.57
C ASP A 591 36.26 10.04 -10.91
N ARG A 592 35.71 9.13 -11.71
CA ARG A 592 35.22 7.82 -11.27
C ARG A 592 36.31 6.89 -10.70
N ARG A 593 37.59 7.26 -10.81
CA ARG A 593 38.70 6.50 -10.21
C ARG A 593 38.85 6.79 -8.72
N ILE A 594 38.33 7.91 -8.23
CA ILE A 594 38.49 8.37 -6.85
C ILE A 594 37.31 7.85 -6.00
N PRO A 595 37.55 6.96 -5.01
CA PRO A 595 36.53 6.61 -4.03
C PRO A 595 36.31 7.77 -3.06
N VAL A 596 35.06 8.13 -2.82
CA VAL A 596 34.66 9.22 -1.90
C VAL A 596 33.97 8.71 -0.64
N GLY A 597 33.80 7.39 -0.51
CA GLY A 597 33.18 6.75 0.63
C GLY A 597 33.69 5.32 0.86
N PRO A 598 33.26 4.67 1.96
CA PRO A 598 33.64 3.29 2.26
C PRO A 598 33.06 2.32 1.23
N VAL A 599 33.58 1.09 1.23
CA VAL A 599 33.02 0.01 0.42
C VAL A 599 31.69 -0.44 1.04
N GLU A 600 30.62 -0.42 0.26
CA GLU A 600 29.25 -0.80 0.67
C GLU A 600 28.95 -2.29 0.47
N GLY A 601 29.87 -3.04 -0.18
CA GLY A 601 29.66 -4.47 -0.46
C GLY A 601 29.67 -5.35 0.78
N ARG A 602 28.74 -6.32 0.85
CA ARG A 602 28.48 -7.17 2.02
C ARG A 602 28.70 -8.67 1.79
N VAL A 603 29.08 -9.35 2.86
CA VAL A 603 29.22 -10.82 2.92
C VAL A 603 28.46 -11.36 4.13
N ILE A 604 27.50 -12.22 3.89
CA ILE A 604 26.63 -12.79 4.92
C ILE A 604 26.84 -14.30 4.93
N SER A 605 27.35 -14.83 6.02
CA SER A 605 27.54 -16.26 6.26
C SER A 605 26.58 -16.69 7.36
N ILE A 606 25.54 -17.44 7.04
CA ILE A 606 24.51 -17.86 8.01
C ILE A 606 24.46 -19.39 8.01
N SER A 607 24.55 -20.04 9.17
CA SER A 607 24.46 -21.50 9.24
C SER A 607 24.10 -22.04 10.62
N SER A 608 23.65 -23.29 10.68
CA SER A 608 23.56 -24.10 11.90
C SER A 608 24.68 -25.15 11.96
N PRO A 609 25.93 -24.77 12.33
CA PRO A 609 27.07 -25.70 12.31
C PRO A 609 26.89 -26.85 13.31
N LEU A 610 27.35 -28.04 12.94
CA LEU A 610 27.36 -29.24 13.81
C LEU A 610 28.66 -29.39 14.63
N GLY A 611 29.71 -28.67 14.24
CA GLY A 611 31.04 -28.78 14.85
C GLY A 611 31.90 -27.55 14.62
N LYS A 612 33.07 -27.54 15.27
CA LYS A 612 34.04 -26.43 15.24
C LYS A 612 35.09 -26.64 14.14
N GLN A 613 34.63 -26.73 12.89
CA GLN A 613 35.49 -27.02 11.74
C GLN A 613 35.07 -26.29 10.47
N GLY A 614 35.91 -26.35 9.45
CA GLY A 614 35.66 -25.76 8.14
C GLY A 614 35.76 -24.23 8.11
N LEU A 615 35.44 -23.66 6.94
CA LEU A 615 35.55 -22.23 6.68
C LEU A 615 34.67 -21.40 7.63
N PHE A 616 33.42 -21.83 7.87
CA PHE A 616 32.50 -21.09 8.73
C PHE A 616 33.08 -20.87 10.14
N TYR A 617 33.64 -21.93 10.75
CA TYR A 617 34.28 -21.83 12.05
C TYR A 617 35.53 -20.94 12.02
N LYS A 618 36.35 -21.03 10.96
CA LYS A 618 37.50 -20.11 10.77
C LYS A 618 37.04 -18.65 10.77
N LEU A 619 36.03 -18.29 9.98
CA LEU A 619 35.48 -16.93 9.90
C LEU A 619 34.90 -16.48 11.25
N PHE A 620 34.13 -17.34 11.91
CA PHE A 620 33.56 -17.03 13.23
C PHE A 620 34.67 -16.78 14.27
N ASN A 621 35.70 -17.62 14.30
CA ASN A 621 36.82 -17.48 15.23
C ASN A 621 37.64 -16.21 14.95
N ILE A 622 37.91 -15.87 13.68
CA ILE A 622 38.56 -14.60 13.30
C ILE A 622 37.75 -13.42 13.85
N GLY A 623 36.44 -13.43 13.65
CA GLY A 623 35.57 -12.36 14.13
C GLY A 623 35.55 -12.21 15.65
N MET A 624 35.55 -13.33 16.38
CA MET A 624 35.53 -13.38 17.85
C MET A 624 36.89 -13.02 18.49
N GLN A 625 38.03 -13.27 17.82
CA GLN A 625 39.37 -12.97 18.35
C GLN A 625 39.69 -11.47 18.43
N GLY A 626 38.93 -10.62 17.71
CA GLY A 626 39.19 -9.17 17.67
C GLY A 626 40.34 -8.77 16.74
N GLY A 627 40.64 -7.47 16.70
CA GLY A 627 41.71 -6.89 15.88
C GLY A 627 41.26 -6.31 14.54
N LYS A 628 42.23 -5.87 13.72
CA LYS A 628 41.95 -5.12 12.48
C LYS A 628 41.15 -5.94 11.46
N ALA A 629 41.40 -7.25 11.39
CA ALA A 629 40.72 -8.16 10.47
C ALA A 629 39.23 -8.36 10.80
N SER A 630 38.84 -8.29 12.08
CA SER A 630 37.45 -8.48 12.52
C SER A 630 36.67 -7.18 12.70
N SER A 631 37.31 -6.01 12.54
CA SER A 631 36.70 -4.69 12.72
C SER A 631 35.39 -4.49 11.93
N ASN A 632 35.27 -5.12 10.76
CA ASN A 632 34.09 -5.07 9.89
C ASN A 632 33.18 -6.31 10.00
N MET A 633 33.45 -7.21 10.94
CA MET A 633 32.70 -8.46 11.12
C MET A 633 31.74 -8.36 12.31
N LEU A 634 30.52 -8.85 12.12
CA LEU A 634 29.57 -9.18 13.18
C LEU A 634 29.50 -10.70 13.31
N CYS A 635 29.87 -11.23 14.46
CA CYS A 635 29.71 -12.65 14.79
C CYS A 635 28.69 -12.80 15.90
N VAL A 636 27.67 -13.63 15.68
CA VAL A 636 26.61 -13.88 16.66
C VAL A 636 26.30 -15.36 16.73
N GLN A 637 26.21 -15.89 17.95
CA GLN A 637 25.71 -17.21 18.26
C GLN A 637 24.44 -17.12 19.10
N ALA A 638 23.33 -17.61 18.55
CA ALA A 638 22.04 -17.62 19.26
C ALA A 638 21.28 -18.93 19.06
N PRO A 639 20.66 -19.48 20.12
CA PRO A 639 19.81 -20.65 20.01
C PRO A 639 18.52 -20.34 19.26
N THR A 640 17.91 -21.36 18.65
CA THR A 640 16.70 -21.20 17.83
C THR A 640 15.57 -20.45 18.52
N TRP A 641 15.30 -20.75 19.80
CA TRP A 641 14.15 -20.19 20.53
C TRP A 641 14.32 -18.72 20.97
N GLU A 642 15.54 -18.19 20.90
CA GLU A 642 15.76 -16.76 21.08
C GLU A 642 15.47 -16.00 19.78
N VAL A 643 15.74 -16.63 18.63
CA VAL A 643 15.63 -16.01 17.29
C VAL A 643 14.23 -16.18 16.68
N ASN A 644 13.47 -17.22 17.07
CA ASN A 644 12.15 -17.57 16.56
C ASN A 644 11.26 -18.21 17.64
#